data_AF-A0A8J5PH34-F1
#
_entry.id   AF-A0A8J5PH34-F1
#
_cell.length_a   1.000
_cell.length_b   1.000
_cell.length_c   1.000
_cell.angle_alpha   90.00
_cell.angle_beta   90.00
_cell.angle_gamma   90.00
#
_symmetry.space_group_name_H-M   'P 1'
#
loop_
_entity.id
_entity.type
_entity.pdbx_description
1 polymer ?
#
loop_
_entity_poly.entity_id
_entity_poly.type
_entity_poly.pdbx_seq_one_letter_code
_entity_poly.pdbx_strand_id
1 'polypeptide(L)'
;MATKTAAVGNKRKSAPGGKAKTDSKVKKARLDETKVRKQPVEEPKDDDMEDVSDEEDGGAELSEQAPQKSSNGAQNGKNFERGQTSRESHAKQKQLAQERKAAKPLADEVQRTKKLWERLRRKSHVPKEERQTLVDELFTIITGRIKDFVLKHDAVRAVQTAIKYASPEQRKQIARELKGTYAQLAESRYAKFLIGKLLVQNDEEIRDIIIPEFYGRVRKMINHAEASWILDDIYRGVATKEQKAILLREWYGPEFSLKELTKDTEPTADLKTILEAEPSKRSPIMKSLVDMIGSLVNKKMTGFTMLHDAMFQYFSNTQVGTEEFTEFFEMVKGDESGDLLKNMAFTRNGAKLTCLLLAHGSSKDRKQILKTYKDTYLLMSGDIWAHLILLTAYDVVDDTKLTAKTIFPELIGEGENIAQNVVATANNPFARSTILYLFEGLAKSLFPSSQSFDVELLKEVHEIRKTTSKKDEDIRRNELITAVSPQLIAAIAEAPTELTATAFGCQFITDVLLSGVGEKQAALEAIAQSASGDPSQEPAEDDLQPQIHISRTPHGARMLKSLIQGGKYDKAAGKIIPVDPPLEFSNTLYPVIKEHIMDWATGPGSFVVVGLLEARDFSEVDALKKTLKKNKKILEKAATEETAEQKAAREAQETAPKGAKKGKKKGDKPVGNAGSKLLLEKL
;
A
#
# COMPACT_ATOMS: atom_id res chain seq x y z
N MET A 1 53.07 31.02 -29.95
CA MET A 1 52.74 31.78 -31.19
C MET A 1 51.32 32.32 -31.04
N ALA A 2 51.02 33.55 -31.50
CA ALA A 2 49.71 34.22 -31.52
C ALA A 2 48.88 34.21 -30.19
N THR A 3 48.88 35.24 -29.33
CA THR A 3 48.13 36.53 -29.40
C THR A 3 46.59 36.43 -29.49
N LYS A 4 45.75 37.19 -28.77
CA LYS A 4 45.82 37.96 -27.49
C LYS A 4 44.41 38.57 -27.21
N THR A 5 44.03 38.77 -25.94
CA THR A 5 43.09 39.81 -25.41
C THR A 5 41.61 39.97 -25.89
N ALA A 6 40.71 40.14 -24.90
CA ALA A 6 39.60 41.14 -24.84
C ALA A 6 38.34 40.99 -25.75
N ALA A 7 37.16 41.59 -25.47
CA ALA A 7 36.52 42.07 -24.23
C ALA A 7 35.01 42.43 -24.46
N VAL A 8 34.34 42.92 -23.41
CA VAL A 8 32.90 43.24 -23.26
C VAL A 8 32.32 44.33 -24.20
N GLY A 9 31.31 43.99 -25.01
CA GLY A 9 29.93 44.52 -24.91
C GLY A 9 29.39 45.70 -25.77
N ASN A 10 28.04 45.86 -25.69
CA ASN A 10 27.25 47.11 -25.62
C ASN A 10 26.49 47.66 -26.88
N LYS A 11 25.22 48.09 -26.67
CA LYS A 11 24.34 49.01 -27.49
C LYS A 11 23.71 48.45 -28.81
N ARG A 12 22.55 48.93 -29.33
CA ARG A 12 21.65 50.07 -28.98
C ARG A 12 20.19 49.96 -29.51
N LYS A 13 19.22 50.45 -28.71
CA LYS A 13 17.92 51.15 -28.99
C LYS A 13 17.22 51.07 -30.38
N SER A 14 15.87 50.95 -30.36
CA SER A 14 14.92 52.04 -30.74
C SER A 14 13.44 51.74 -30.39
N ALA A 15 12.60 52.79 -30.22
CA ALA A 15 11.13 52.79 -29.99
C ALA A 15 10.56 54.22 -30.27
N PRO A 16 9.24 54.41 -30.55
CA PRO A 16 8.20 54.73 -29.52
C PRO A 16 6.82 54.05 -29.84
N GLY A 17 5.64 54.32 -29.26
CA GLY A 17 5.13 55.25 -28.21
C GLY A 17 4.35 56.48 -28.76
N GLY A 18 3.16 56.90 -28.28
CA GLY A 18 2.24 56.45 -27.21
C GLY A 18 1.17 57.54 -26.87
N LYS A 19 0.44 57.41 -25.73
CA LYS A 19 -0.58 58.33 -25.09
C LYS A 19 -2.08 57.99 -25.40
N ALA A 20 -3.10 58.33 -24.57
CA ALA A 20 -3.24 59.10 -23.30
C ALA A 20 -4.35 58.48 -22.38
N LYS A 21 -4.31 58.50 -21.03
CA LYS A 21 -4.87 59.45 -20.02
C LYS A 21 -6.36 59.87 -20.20
N THR A 22 -7.23 59.99 -19.18
CA THR A 22 -7.27 59.68 -17.70
C THR A 22 -8.74 59.31 -17.32
N ASP A 23 -9.41 59.40 -16.15
CA ASP A 23 -9.33 59.97 -14.76
C ASP A 23 -10.30 59.11 -13.88
N SER A 24 -10.08 58.68 -12.62
CA SER A 24 -9.79 59.28 -11.29
C SER A 24 -10.97 59.34 -10.28
N LYS A 25 -10.88 58.61 -9.14
CA LYS A 25 -11.21 59.03 -7.74
C LYS A 25 -11.09 57.89 -6.70
N VAL A 26 -10.84 58.26 -5.43
CA VAL A 26 -10.56 57.36 -4.28
C VAL A 26 -11.11 57.94 -2.96
N LYS A 27 -11.66 57.07 -2.09
CA LYS A 27 -11.70 57.16 -0.60
C LYS A 27 -11.68 55.71 -0.07
N LYS A 28 -10.72 55.23 0.74
CA LYS A 28 -10.32 55.55 2.13
C LYS A 28 -11.46 55.46 3.16
N ALA A 29 -11.29 54.91 4.39
CA ALA A 29 -10.40 53.89 5.00
C ALA A 29 -10.61 53.92 6.54
N ARG A 30 -10.45 52.81 7.28
CA ARG A 30 -10.09 52.83 8.72
C ARG A 30 -9.64 51.47 9.30
N LEU A 31 -8.74 51.52 10.29
CA LEU A 31 -8.43 50.47 11.28
C LEU A 31 -9.24 50.80 12.59
N ASP A 32 -9.28 50.05 13.70
CA ASP A 32 -8.21 49.37 14.47
C ASP A 32 -8.79 48.40 15.54
N GLU A 33 -7.93 47.48 16.06
CA GLU A 33 -7.91 46.86 17.42
C GLU A 33 -9.18 46.16 18.04
N THR A 34 -9.12 45.19 18.99
CA THR A 34 -8.03 44.41 19.65
C THR A 34 -8.52 43.03 20.18
N LYS A 35 -7.56 42.16 20.57
CA LYS A 35 -7.61 41.09 21.63
C LYS A 35 -8.25 39.69 21.38
N VAL A 36 -7.36 38.70 21.20
CA VAL A 36 -7.14 37.49 22.06
C VAL A 36 -8.32 36.55 22.41
N ARG A 37 -8.25 35.25 22.04
CA ARG A 37 -7.90 34.12 22.97
C ARG A 37 -7.82 32.70 22.32
N LYS A 38 -6.90 31.87 22.86
CA LYS A 38 -6.87 30.38 22.95
C LYS A 38 -6.64 29.50 21.71
N GLN A 39 -5.73 28.53 21.87
CA GLN A 39 -5.60 27.28 21.11
C GLN A 39 -6.52 26.17 21.67
N PRO A 40 -6.89 25.17 20.86
CA PRO A 40 -6.78 23.74 21.14
C PRO A 40 -5.59 23.15 20.33
N VAL A 41 -4.69 22.31 20.86
CA VAL A 41 -4.88 20.93 21.37
C VAL A 41 -5.40 19.99 20.29
N GLU A 42 -4.51 19.14 19.77
CA GLU A 42 -4.82 18.06 18.81
C GLU A 42 -4.97 16.72 19.54
N GLU A 43 -5.98 15.93 19.19
CA GLU A 43 -6.02 14.45 19.24
C GLU A 43 -7.37 13.94 18.68
N PRO A 44 -7.45 12.66 18.27
CA PRO A 44 -7.10 12.15 16.94
C PRO A 44 -8.24 12.32 15.91
N LYS A 45 -7.96 12.02 14.64
CA LYS A 45 -8.96 12.00 13.55
C LYS A 45 -9.62 10.61 13.42
N ASP A 46 -10.94 10.56 13.61
CA ASP A 46 -11.80 9.52 13.02
C ASP A 46 -12.24 9.96 11.60
N ASP A 47 -12.24 9.04 10.64
CA ASP A 47 -12.70 9.29 9.25
C ASP A 47 -14.25 9.30 9.13
N ASP A 48 -14.93 10.33 9.65
CA ASP A 48 -16.35 10.60 9.32
C ASP A 48 -16.39 11.34 7.95
N MET A 49 -16.81 10.63 6.89
CA MET A 49 -16.80 11.13 5.49
C MET A 49 -17.62 12.41 5.25
N GLU A 50 -17.20 13.19 4.25
CA GLU A 50 -17.66 14.54 3.92
C GLU A 50 -19.19 14.74 3.92
N ASP A 51 -19.67 15.74 4.68
CA ASP A 51 -21.06 16.20 4.65
C ASP A 51 -21.27 17.16 3.46
N VAL A 52 -21.44 16.58 2.27
CA VAL A 52 -21.79 17.34 1.07
C VAL A 52 -23.13 18.09 1.24
N SER A 53 -23.06 19.41 1.23
CA SER A 53 -24.19 20.33 1.42
C SER A 53 -25.17 20.29 0.23
N ASP A 54 -26.44 20.04 0.53
CA ASP A 54 -27.50 19.73 -0.46
C ASP A 54 -28.26 20.99 -0.91
N GLU A 55 -27.62 21.84 -1.72
CA GLU A 55 -28.26 23.00 -2.40
C GLU A 55 -27.93 23.07 -3.92
N GLU A 56 -28.33 22.08 -4.72
CA GLU A 56 -28.63 22.33 -6.15
C GLU A 56 -29.63 21.32 -6.76
N ASP A 57 -30.83 21.77 -7.11
CA ASP A 57 -31.89 20.97 -7.76
C ASP A 57 -31.64 20.86 -9.28
N GLY A 58 -30.50 20.25 -9.64
CA GLY A 58 -29.99 20.14 -11.01
C GLY A 58 -30.68 19.04 -11.83
N GLY A 59 -31.93 19.25 -12.24
CA GLY A 59 -32.69 18.32 -13.08
C GLY A 59 -32.25 18.31 -14.56
N ALA A 60 -31.96 17.13 -15.09
CA ALA A 60 -31.78 16.88 -16.52
C ALA A 60 -32.75 15.77 -16.99
N GLU A 61 -33.51 16.03 -18.06
CA GLU A 61 -34.49 15.07 -18.60
C GLU A 61 -33.80 14.00 -19.46
N LEU A 62 -34.18 12.74 -19.27
CA LEU A 62 -33.80 11.64 -20.16
C LEU A 62 -34.77 11.56 -21.34
N SER A 63 -34.24 11.58 -22.56
CA SER A 63 -35.03 11.59 -23.79
C SER A 63 -35.53 10.20 -24.20
N GLU A 64 -36.84 9.98 -24.12
CA GLU A 64 -37.50 8.90 -24.88
C GLU A 64 -37.87 9.39 -26.29
N GLN A 65 -37.58 8.58 -27.31
CA GLN A 65 -37.90 8.91 -28.70
C GLN A 65 -39.29 8.38 -29.11
N ALA A 66 -40.15 9.29 -29.54
CA ALA A 66 -41.40 9.00 -30.26
C ALA A 66 -41.54 9.97 -31.46
N PRO A 67 -42.26 9.60 -32.53
CA PRO A 67 -41.86 9.98 -33.89
C PRO A 67 -42.28 11.39 -34.34
N GLN A 68 -41.53 11.92 -35.32
CA GLN A 68 -41.83 13.17 -36.00
C GLN A 68 -43.22 13.15 -36.67
N LYS A 69 -43.96 14.26 -36.55
CA LYS A 69 -44.96 14.67 -37.54
C LYS A 69 -44.75 16.14 -37.92
N SER A 70 -45.17 16.46 -39.15
CA SER A 70 -44.82 17.69 -39.85
C SER A 70 -45.42 18.96 -39.23
N SER A 71 -44.71 20.06 -39.42
CA SER A 71 -45.18 21.40 -39.10
C SER A 71 -46.37 21.81 -39.97
N ASN A 72 -47.40 22.36 -39.34
CA ASN A 72 -48.16 23.46 -39.92
C ASN A 72 -48.77 24.32 -38.80
N GLY A 73 -48.76 25.64 -38.98
CA GLY A 73 -49.15 26.59 -37.94
C GLY A 73 -50.66 26.77 -37.86
N ALA A 74 -51.21 26.68 -36.65
CA ALA A 74 -52.52 27.22 -36.31
C ALA A 74 -52.42 27.88 -34.92
N GLN A 75 -52.80 29.15 -34.83
CA GLN A 75 -52.93 29.84 -33.54
C GLN A 75 -54.12 29.24 -32.78
N ASN A 76 -53.93 28.88 -31.51
CA ASN A 76 -55.05 28.89 -30.58
C ASN A 76 -54.55 29.20 -29.17
N GLY A 77 -55.19 30.17 -28.52
CA GLY A 77 -54.71 30.71 -27.25
C GLY A 77 -55.10 29.84 -26.05
N LYS A 78 -54.23 29.83 -25.03
CA LYS A 78 -54.63 29.53 -23.65
C LYS A 78 -54.17 30.68 -22.76
N ASN A 79 -55.10 31.21 -21.96
CA ASN A 79 -54.79 32.27 -21.00
C ASN A 79 -53.77 31.77 -19.98
N PHE A 80 -52.65 32.49 -19.87
CA PHE A 80 -52.01 32.68 -18.57
C PHE A 80 -52.69 33.86 -17.89
N GLU A 81 -53.18 33.67 -16.67
CA GLU A 81 -53.78 34.77 -15.89
C GLU A 81 -52.71 35.82 -15.54
N ARG A 82 -52.77 36.97 -16.21
CA ARG A 82 -51.99 38.16 -15.85
C ARG A 82 -52.48 38.71 -14.51
N GLY A 83 -51.88 38.26 -13.41
CA GLY A 83 -52.18 38.79 -12.08
C GLY A 83 -51.37 38.20 -10.93
N GLN A 84 -50.86 36.97 -11.05
CA GLN A 84 -50.19 36.31 -9.92
C GLN A 84 -48.80 36.86 -9.64
N THR A 85 -48.51 37.13 -8.36
CA THR A 85 -47.13 37.40 -7.92
C THR A 85 -46.28 36.13 -7.96
N SER A 86 -44.96 36.27 -8.12
CA SER A 86 -44.01 35.13 -8.13
C SER A 86 -44.15 34.22 -6.88
N ARG A 87 -44.52 34.80 -5.73
CA ARG A 87 -44.81 34.04 -4.50
C ARG A 87 -46.02 33.12 -4.65
N GLU A 88 -47.09 33.57 -5.29
CA GLU A 88 -48.30 32.75 -5.48
C GLU A 88 -48.11 31.67 -6.54
N SER A 89 -47.37 31.93 -7.62
CA SER A 89 -47.06 30.90 -8.61
C SER A 89 -46.21 29.79 -7.98
N HIS A 90 -45.20 30.14 -7.18
CA HIS A 90 -44.45 29.16 -6.39
C HIS A 90 -45.32 28.46 -5.34
N ALA A 91 -46.28 29.14 -4.70
CA ALA A 91 -47.18 28.52 -3.74
C ALA A 91 -48.10 27.48 -4.41
N LYS A 92 -48.75 27.82 -5.54
CA LYS A 92 -49.57 26.87 -6.32
C LYS A 92 -48.73 25.72 -6.88
N GLN A 93 -47.52 26.00 -7.38
CA GLN A 93 -46.59 24.96 -7.85
C GLN A 93 -46.18 24.01 -6.71
N LYS A 94 -45.96 24.53 -5.50
CA LYS A 94 -45.66 23.74 -4.30
C LYS A 94 -46.85 22.90 -3.83
N GLN A 95 -48.08 23.43 -3.89
CA GLN A 95 -49.31 22.68 -3.61
C GLN A 95 -49.52 21.54 -4.62
N LEU A 96 -49.44 21.82 -5.92
CA LEU A 96 -49.51 20.81 -6.98
C LEU A 96 -48.40 19.75 -6.83
N ALA A 97 -47.20 20.13 -6.38
CA ALA A 97 -46.12 19.19 -6.08
C ALA A 97 -46.35 18.36 -4.80
N GLN A 98 -47.13 18.86 -3.83
CA GLN A 98 -47.56 18.10 -2.66
C GLN A 98 -48.71 17.14 -3.00
N GLU A 99 -49.70 17.57 -3.77
CA GLU A 99 -50.80 16.73 -4.28
C GLU A 99 -50.25 15.57 -5.14
N ARG A 100 -49.32 15.86 -6.07
CA ARG A 100 -48.58 14.85 -6.85
C ARG A 100 -47.67 13.94 -6.03
N LYS A 101 -47.39 14.26 -4.76
CA LYS A 101 -46.68 13.38 -3.83
C LYS A 101 -47.64 12.54 -2.99
N ALA A 102 -48.74 13.13 -2.51
CA ALA A 102 -49.82 12.42 -1.81
C ALA A 102 -50.53 11.38 -2.69
N ALA A 103 -50.70 11.66 -3.99
CA ALA A 103 -51.30 10.74 -4.95
C ALA A 103 -50.41 9.54 -5.37
N LYS A 104 -49.22 9.37 -4.77
CA LYS A 104 -48.34 8.23 -5.05
C LYS A 104 -48.65 7.04 -4.13
N PRO A 105 -48.51 5.79 -4.60
CA PRO A 105 -48.59 4.63 -3.72
C PRO A 105 -47.52 4.70 -2.63
N LEU A 106 -47.91 4.35 -1.40
CA LEU A 106 -47.11 4.42 -0.17
C LEU A 106 -46.71 5.84 0.28
N ALA A 107 -47.44 6.89 -0.13
CA ALA A 107 -47.07 8.27 0.20
C ALA A 107 -46.98 8.54 1.72
N ASP A 108 -47.92 8.03 2.51
CA ASP A 108 -47.95 8.24 3.96
C ASP A 108 -46.85 7.44 4.68
N GLU A 109 -46.57 6.21 4.26
CA GLU A 109 -45.46 5.43 4.80
C GLU A 109 -44.10 6.00 4.40
N VAL A 110 -43.95 6.58 3.21
CA VAL A 110 -42.74 7.31 2.81
C VAL A 110 -42.55 8.56 3.67
N GLN A 111 -43.62 9.31 3.96
CA GLN A 111 -43.55 10.43 4.90
C GLN A 111 -43.21 9.98 6.33
N ARG A 112 -43.77 8.86 6.80
CA ARG A 112 -43.51 8.30 8.13
C ARG A 112 -42.07 7.80 8.26
N THR A 113 -41.58 7.01 7.31
CA THR A 113 -40.19 6.54 7.28
C THR A 113 -39.19 7.70 7.15
N LYS A 114 -39.51 8.79 6.44
CA LYS A 114 -38.68 10.00 6.44
C LYS A 114 -38.62 10.67 7.82
N LYS A 115 -39.73 10.78 8.55
CA LYS A 115 -39.73 11.31 9.93
C LYS A 115 -38.87 10.47 10.88
N LEU A 116 -38.98 9.13 10.79
CA LEU A 116 -38.14 8.20 11.55
C LEU A 116 -36.65 8.38 11.20
N TRP A 117 -36.34 8.50 9.91
CA TRP A 117 -34.97 8.72 9.42
C TRP A 117 -34.35 10.03 9.94
N GLU A 118 -35.07 11.15 9.91
CA GLU A 118 -34.61 12.45 10.43
C GLU A 118 -34.25 12.41 11.93
N ARG A 119 -34.97 11.60 12.70
CA ARG A 119 -34.64 11.33 14.11
C ARG A 119 -33.42 10.41 14.21
N LEU A 120 -33.43 9.27 13.51
CA LEU A 120 -32.38 8.24 13.53
C LEU A 120 -31.01 8.66 12.95
N ARG A 121 -30.95 9.71 12.09
CA ARG A 121 -29.68 10.30 11.60
C ARG A 121 -28.91 10.99 12.74
N ARG A 122 -29.60 11.56 13.73
CA ARG A 122 -29.01 12.42 14.79
C ARG A 122 -28.38 11.58 15.92
N LYS A 123 -27.27 10.88 15.61
CA LYS A 123 -26.51 9.93 16.48
C LYS A 123 -26.62 10.27 17.99
N SER A 124 -26.27 11.50 18.37
CA SER A 124 -26.11 11.97 19.75
C SER A 124 -27.40 12.38 20.48
N HIS A 125 -28.52 12.51 19.78
CA HIS A 125 -29.76 13.11 20.32
C HIS A 125 -30.90 12.11 20.55
N VAL A 126 -30.62 10.81 20.40
CA VAL A 126 -31.59 9.71 20.51
C VAL A 126 -31.03 8.64 21.46
N PRO A 127 -31.58 8.47 22.68
CA PRO A 127 -31.23 7.40 23.61
C PRO A 127 -31.35 6.00 23.01
N LYS A 128 -30.69 5.01 23.61
CA LYS A 128 -30.65 3.62 23.09
C LYS A 128 -32.05 3.01 22.95
N GLU A 129 -32.92 3.23 23.92
CA GLU A 129 -34.28 2.67 23.97
C GLU A 129 -35.19 3.33 22.92
N GLU A 130 -35.23 4.67 22.87
CA GLU A 130 -35.96 5.41 21.83
C GLU A 130 -35.48 5.00 20.42
N ARG A 131 -34.16 4.84 20.23
CA ARG A 131 -33.57 4.38 18.97
C ARG A 131 -34.05 2.98 18.59
N GLN A 132 -34.16 2.07 19.54
CA GLN A 132 -34.68 0.72 19.29
C GLN A 132 -36.14 0.80 18.83
N THR A 133 -37.00 1.51 19.57
CA THR A 133 -38.42 1.72 19.20
C THR A 133 -38.58 2.32 17.81
N LEU A 134 -37.79 3.34 17.46
CA LEU A 134 -37.80 3.98 16.13
C LEU A 134 -37.29 3.06 15.01
N VAL A 135 -36.38 2.13 15.32
CA VAL A 135 -35.88 1.11 14.37
C VAL A 135 -36.93 0.00 14.19
N ASP A 136 -37.58 -0.45 15.26
CA ASP A 136 -38.63 -1.47 15.20
C ASP A 136 -39.87 -0.96 14.45
N GLU A 137 -40.25 0.31 14.67
CA GLU A 137 -41.29 0.98 13.88
C GLU A 137 -40.89 1.09 12.40
N LEU A 138 -39.63 1.45 12.11
CA LEU A 138 -39.12 1.53 10.73
C LEU A 138 -39.19 0.17 10.02
N PHE A 139 -38.77 -0.91 10.70
CA PHE A 139 -38.89 -2.28 10.19
C PHE A 139 -40.35 -2.68 9.95
N THR A 140 -41.24 -2.41 10.91
CA THR A 140 -42.68 -2.67 10.80
C THR A 140 -43.32 -2.02 9.56
N ILE A 141 -42.78 -0.88 9.10
CA ILE A 141 -43.28 -0.19 7.90
C ILE A 141 -42.71 -0.77 6.60
N ILE A 142 -41.41 -1.09 6.55
CA ILE A 142 -40.72 -1.44 5.29
C ILE A 142 -40.69 -2.94 4.97
N THR A 143 -40.72 -3.82 5.98
CA THR A 143 -40.62 -5.28 5.79
C THR A 143 -41.74 -5.81 4.89
N GLY A 144 -41.40 -6.73 3.99
CA GLY A 144 -42.28 -7.26 2.96
C GLY A 144 -42.51 -6.31 1.77
N ARG A 145 -42.03 -5.06 1.85
CA ARG A 145 -42.23 -4.00 0.85
C ARG A 145 -40.92 -3.29 0.47
N ILE A 146 -39.76 -3.82 0.87
CA ILE A 146 -38.48 -3.09 0.80
C ILE A 146 -38.14 -2.66 -0.63
N LYS A 147 -38.46 -3.48 -1.65
CA LYS A 147 -38.32 -3.14 -3.08
C LYS A 147 -38.98 -1.80 -3.43
N ASP A 148 -40.20 -1.56 -2.92
CA ASP A 148 -40.97 -0.35 -3.21
C ASP A 148 -40.34 0.90 -2.57
N PHE A 149 -39.69 0.76 -1.42
CA PHE A 149 -39.02 1.87 -0.73
C PHE A 149 -37.65 2.20 -1.35
N VAL A 150 -36.88 1.21 -1.84
CA VAL A 150 -35.53 1.47 -2.37
C VAL A 150 -35.53 2.09 -3.77
N LEU A 151 -36.58 1.84 -4.56
CA LEU A 151 -36.76 2.46 -5.88
C LEU A 151 -37.34 3.89 -5.80
N LYS A 152 -37.72 4.37 -4.60
CA LYS A 152 -38.19 5.74 -4.36
C LYS A 152 -37.04 6.60 -3.83
N HIS A 153 -36.63 7.62 -4.61
CA HIS A 153 -35.54 8.55 -4.27
C HIS A 153 -35.66 9.21 -2.89
N ASP A 154 -36.88 9.48 -2.43
CA ASP A 154 -37.17 10.13 -1.15
C ASP A 154 -37.25 9.16 0.06
N ALA A 155 -37.25 7.85 -0.17
CA ALA A 155 -37.37 6.82 0.86
C ALA A 155 -36.11 5.95 1.03
N VAL A 156 -35.27 5.85 -0.01
CA VAL A 156 -34.04 5.03 -0.04
C VAL A 156 -33.10 5.27 1.15
N ARG A 157 -32.99 6.52 1.65
CA ARG A 157 -32.17 6.88 2.83
C ARG A 157 -32.68 6.27 4.15
N ALA A 158 -33.99 6.01 4.27
CA ALA A 158 -34.55 5.33 5.43
C ALA A 158 -34.14 3.84 5.42
N VAL A 159 -34.20 3.16 4.27
CA VAL A 159 -33.76 1.75 4.14
C VAL A 159 -32.24 1.62 4.36
N GLN A 160 -31.44 2.57 3.85
CA GLN A 160 -30.00 2.68 4.17
C GLN A 160 -29.71 2.86 5.68
N THR A 161 -30.71 3.25 6.47
CA THR A 161 -30.61 3.45 7.92
C THR A 161 -31.16 2.25 8.69
N ALA A 162 -32.17 1.55 8.16
CA ALA A 162 -32.57 0.23 8.64
C ALA A 162 -31.39 -0.76 8.58
N ILE A 163 -30.71 -0.90 7.42
CA ILE A 163 -29.53 -1.80 7.26
C ILE A 163 -28.42 -1.50 8.30
N LYS A 164 -28.23 -0.22 8.64
CA LYS A 164 -27.23 0.23 9.62
C LYS A 164 -27.51 -0.33 11.02
N TYR A 165 -28.77 -0.31 11.47
CA TYR A 165 -29.18 -0.78 12.80
C TYR A 165 -29.71 -2.22 12.81
N ALA A 166 -29.78 -2.89 11.65
CA ALA A 166 -30.22 -4.26 11.48
C ALA A 166 -29.30 -5.29 12.17
N SER A 167 -29.92 -6.30 12.77
CA SER A 167 -29.29 -7.58 13.13
C SER A 167 -28.82 -8.35 11.87
N PRO A 168 -27.91 -9.35 12.00
CA PRO A 168 -27.50 -10.21 10.88
C PRO A 168 -28.69 -10.86 10.16
N GLU A 169 -29.67 -11.35 10.91
CA GLU A 169 -30.89 -11.98 10.41
C GLU A 169 -31.75 -11.00 9.63
N GLN A 170 -31.93 -9.77 10.14
CA GLN A 170 -32.62 -8.70 9.42
C GLN A 170 -31.87 -8.31 8.14
N ARG A 171 -30.53 -8.28 8.13
CA ARG A 171 -29.75 -8.00 6.90
C ARG A 171 -29.90 -9.11 5.86
N LYS A 172 -29.91 -10.38 6.28
CA LYS A 172 -30.22 -11.52 5.40
C LYS A 172 -31.66 -11.44 4.86
N GLN A 173 -32.64 -11.07 5.69
CA GLN A 173 -34.01 -10.81 5.23
C GLN A 173 -34.06 -9.68 4.20
N ILE A 174 -33.47 -8.52 4.48
CA ILE A 174 -33.37 -7.39 3.53
C ILE A 174 -32.72 -7.87 2.22
N ALA A 175 -31.68 -8.71 2.31
CA ALA A 175 -30.98 -9.20 1.13
C ALA A 175 -31.86 -10.13 0.26
N ARG A 176 -32.61 -11.05 0.88
CA ARG A 176 -33.59 -11.92 0.21
C ARG A 176 -34.76 -11.12 -0.37
N GLU A 177 -35.27 -10.12 0.35
CA GLU A 177 -36.34 -9.23 -0.11
C GLU A 177 -35.93 -8.36 -1.31
N LEU A 178 -34.64 -8.00 -1.46
CA LEU A 178 -34.15 -7.22 -2.60
C LEU A 178 -33.78 -8.06 -3.84
N LYS A 179 -33.77 -9.39 -3.75
CA LYS A 179 -33.43 -10.29 -4.86
C LYS A 179 -34.30 -10.05 -6.10
N GLY A 180 -33.70 -10.06 -7.28
CA GLY A 180 -34.26 -9.65 -8.57
C GLY A 180 -34.09 -8.17 -8.90
N THR A 181 -33.60 -7.32 -7.98
CA THR A 181 -33.45 -5.86 -8.21
C THR A 181 -32.01 -5.37 -8.22
N TYR A 182 -31.01 -6.17 -7.83
CA TYR A 182 -29.68 -5.67 -7.50
C TYR A 182 -28.96 -4.92 -8.63
N ALA A 183 -29.10 -5.37 -9.89
CA ALA A 183 -28.55 -4.66 -11.04
C ALA A 183 -29.15 -3.24 -11.19
N GLN A 184 -30.46 -3.08 -10.95
CA GLN A 184 -31.13 -1.77 -10.98
C GLN A 184 -30.71 -0.88 -9.79
N LEU A 185 -30.45 -1.48 -8.63
CA LEU A 185 -29.93 -0.74 -7.47
C LEU A 185 -28.51 -0.23 -7.75
N ALA A 186 -27.65 -1.02 -8.39
CA ALA A 186 -26.30 -0.61 -8.78
C ALA A 186 -26.30 0.51 -9.83
N GLU A 187 -27.24 0.50 -10.78
CA GLU A 187 -27.43 1.57 -11.77
C GLU A 187 -27.99 2.88 -11.16
N SER A 188 -28.48 2.86 -9.92
CA SER A 188 -29.08 4.02 -9.26
C SER A 188 -28.09 4.80 -8.37
N ARG A 189 -27.89 6.08 -8.70
CA ARG A 189 -27.08 7.07 -7.94
C ARG A 189 -27.25 6.99 -6.42
N TYR A 190 -28.48 6.76 -5.94
CA TYR A 190 -28.79 6.72 -4.50
C TYR A 190 -28.98 5.31 -3.95
N ALA A 191 -29.52 4.37 -4.73
CA ALA A 191 -29.78 3.02 -4.21
C ALA A 191 -28.55 2.12 -4.18
N LYS A 192 -27.51 2.44 -4.98
CA LYS A 192 -26.25 1.69 -5.04
C LYS A 192 -25.58 1.49 -3.67
N PHE A 193 -25.68 2.48 -2.79
CA PHE A 193 -25.11 2.44 -1.44
C PHE A 193 -25.76 1.41 -0.50
N LEU A 194 -26.93 0.82 -0.85
CA LEU A 194 -27.47 -0.32 -0.10
C LEU A 194 -26.63 -1.58 -0.29
N ILE A 195 -26.07 -1.78 -1.50
CA ILE A 195 -25.28 -2.95 -1.85
C ILE A 195 -24.01 -2.98 -0.99
N GLY A 196 -23.26 -1.87 -0.97
CA GLY A 196 -22.09 -1.72 -0.10
C GLY A 196 -22.43 -1.90 1.39
N LYS A 197 -23.55 -1.35 1.87
CA LYS A 197 -23.98 -1.52 3.27
C LYS A 197 -24.39 -2.94 3.67
N LEU A 198 -24.83 -3.75 2.73
CA LEU A 198 -25.10 -5.18 2.94
C LEU A 198 -23.79 -5.99 2.90
N LEU A 199 -22.92 -5.72 1.93
CA LEU A 199 -21.69 -6.48 1.70
C LEU A 199 -20.52 -6.17 2.64
N VAL A 200 -20.44 -4.95 3.20
CA VAL A 200 -19.39 -4.55 4.16
C VAL A 200 -19.40 -5.36 5.47
N GLN A 201 -20.44 -6.17 5.69
CA GLN A 201 -20.54 -7.10 6.83
C GLN A 201 -19.86 -8.45 6.56
N ASN A 202 -19.40 -8.70 5.33
CA ASN A 202 -18.76 -9.95 4.88
C ASN A 202 -19.58 -11.23 5.17
N ASP A 203 -20.91 -11.14 5.11
CA ASP A 203 -21.81 -12.29 5.25
C ASP A 203 -21.90 -13.07 3.93
N GLU A 204 -21.61 -14.36 4.00
CA GLU A 204 -21.53 -15.24 2.83
C GLU A 204 -22.87 -15.40 2.10
N GLU A 205 -23.97 -15.52 2.85
CA GLU A 205 -25.30 -15.68 2.25
C GLU A 205 -25.72 -14.40 1.53
N ILE A 206 -25.43 -13.23 2.11
CA ILE A 206 -25.70 -11.94 1.48
C ILE A 206 -24.86 -11.75 0.21
N ARG A 207 -23.56 -12.08 0.26
CA ARG A 207 -22.65 -12.09 -0.90
C ARG A 207 -23.20 -12.98 -2.03
N ASP A 208 -23.62 -14.20 -1.69
CA ASP A 208 -23.99 -15.24 -2.64
C ASP A 208 -25.46 -15.09 -3.13
N ILE A 209 -26.26 -14.26 -2.47
CA ILE A 209 -27.52 -13.71 -3.01
C ILE A 209 -27.24 -12.60 -4.03
N ILE A 210 -26.31 -11.68 -3.74
CA ILE A 210 -26.12 -10.44 -4.50
C ILE A 210 -25.33 -10.65 -5.79
N ILE A 211 -24.14 -11.24 -5.72
CA ILE A 211 -23.19 -11.26 -6.84
C ILE A 211 -23.73 -12.02 -8.07
N PRO A 212 -24.43 -13.17 -7.93
CA PRO A 212 -24.98 -13.90 -9.08
C PRO A 212 -26.11 -13.19 -9.85
N GLU A 213 -26.61 -12.06 -9.37
CA GLU A 213 -27.60 -11.21 -10.07
C GLU A 213 -26.95 -10.26 -11.11
N PHE A 214 -25.64 -10.07 -11.04
CA PHE A 214 -24.88 -9.29 -12.02
C PHE A 214 -24.39 -10.15 -13.20
N TYR A 215 -24.39 -11.47 -13.04
CA TYR A 215 -23.94 -12.41 -14.07
C TYR A 215 -24.82 -12.33 -15.34
N GLY A 216 -24.16 -12.25 -16.49
CA GLY A 216 -24.75 -11.98 -17.80
C GLY A 216 -25.02 -10.50 -18.06
N ARG A 217 -24.56 -9.60 -17.18
CA ARG A 217 -24.73 -8.13 -17.27
C ARG A 217 -23.44 -7.37 -16.98
N VAL A 218 -22.33 -8.05 -16.67
CA VAL A 218 -21.10 -7.44 -16.17
C VAL A 218 -20.52 -6.46 -17.19
N ARG A 219 -20.52 -6.83 -18.48
CA ARG A 219 -20.10 -5.95 -19.59
C ARG A 219 -20.91 -4.66 -19.69
N LYS A 220 -22.22 -4.69 -19.39
CA LYS A 220 -23.08 -3.49 -19.35
C LYS A 220 -22.75 -2.64 -18.12
N MET A 221 -22.67 -3.28 -16.95
CA MET A 221 -22.47 -2.61 -15.67
C MET A 221 -21.13 -1.88 -15.57
N ILE A 222 -20.01 -2.49 -16.02
CA ILE A 222 -18.71 -1.80 -16.00
C ILE A 222 -18.65 -0.56 -16.90
N ASN A 223 -19.54 -0.48 -17.90
CA ASN A 223 -19.66 0.65 -18.80
C ASN A 223 -20.62 1.75 -18.29
N HIS A 224 -21.34 1.52 -17.20
CA HIS A 224 -22.37 2.42 -16.64
C HIS A 224 -21.82 3.25 -15.47
N ALA A 225 -21.95 4.58 -15.56
CA ALA A 225 -21.30 5.55 -14.66
C ALA A 225 -21.47 5.31 -13.16
N GLU A 226 -22.65 4.84 -12.71
CA GLU A 226 -22.92 4.58 -11.29
C GLU A 226 -22.59 3.12 -10.87
N ALA A 227 -22.73 2.15 -11.79
CA ALA A 227 -22.70 0.71 -11.47
C ALA A 227 -21.32 0.10 -11.62
N SER A 228 -20.44 0.73 -12.40
CA SER A 228 -19.06 0.30 -12.61
C SER A 228 -18.25 0.29 -11.31
N TRP A 229 -18.39 1.34 -10.50
CA TRP A 229 -17.77 1.46 -9.18
C TRP A 229 -18.25 0.36 -8.21
N ILE A 230 -19.55 0.06 -8.21
CA ILE A 230 -20.11 -1.02 -7.37
C ILE A 230 -19.58 -2.39 -7.80
N LEU A 231 -19.45 -2.61 -9.12
CA LEU A 231 -18.91 -3.83 -9.67
C LEU A 231 -17.42 -4.01 -9.31
N ASP A 232 -16.61 -2.95 -9.40
CA ASP A 232 -15.20 -3.03 -9.01
C ASP A 232 -15.00 -3.12 -7.49
N ASP A 233 -15.78 -2.42 -6.67
CA ASP A 233 -15.76 -2.57 -5.20
C ASP A 233 -16.02 -4.01 -4.77
N ILE A 234 -17.01 -4.64 -5.41
CA ILE A 234 -17.34 -6.06 -5.20
C ILE A 234 -16.22 -6.96 -5.69
N TYR A 235 -15.72 -6.73 -6.90
CA TYR A 235 -14.63 -7.50 -7.49
C TYR A 235 -13.34 -7.40 -6.65
N ARG A 236 -13.03 -6.23 -6.11
CA ARG A 236 -11.87 -5.93 -5.27
C ARG A 236 -12.03 -6.58 -3.89
N GLY A 237 -13.04 -6.18 -3.13
CA GLY A 237 -13.10 -6.40 -1.68
C GLY A 237 -13.96 -7.58 -1.19
N VAL A 238 -14.89 -8.11 -2.00
CA VAL A 238 -15.96 -8.99 -1.47
C VAL A 238 -16.09 -10.32 -2.20
N ALA A 239 -15.90 -10.34 -3.53
CA ALA A 239 -16.10 -11.54 -4.34
C ALA A 239 -15.09 -12.66 -4.00
N THR A 240 -15.57 -13.90 -3.91
CA THR A 240 -14.70 -15.09 -3.81
C THR A 240 -13.86 -15.29 -5.08
N LYS A 241 -12.87 -16.19 -5.05
CA LYS A 241 -12.03 -16.49 -6.23
C LYS A 241 -12.87 -16.91 -7.44
N GLU A 242 -13.82 -17.83 -7.25
CA GLU A 242 -14.75 -18.27 -8.31
C GLU A 242 -15.64 -17.12 -8.79
N GLN A 243 -16.11 -16.26 -7.89
CA GLN A 243 -16.96 -15.12 -8.25
C GLN A 243 -16.18 -14.09 -9.08
N LYS A 244 -14.96 -13.74 -8.67
CA LYS A 244 -14.05 -12.90 -9.47
C LYS A 244 -13.81 -13.53 -10.85
N ALA A 245 -13.60 -14.85 -10.90
CA ALA A 245 -13.39 -15.53 -12.16
C ALA A 245 -14.61 -15.48 -13.10
N ILE A 246 -15.82 -15.73 -12.60
CA ILE A 246 -17.06 -15.60 -13.39
C ILE A 246 -17.22 -14.16 -13.91
N LEU A 247 -17.05 -13.16 -13.04
CA LEU A 247 -17.17 -11.74 -13.41
C LEU A 247 -16.17 -11.35 -14.51
N LEU A 248 -14.90 -11.74 -14.38
CA LEU A 248 -13.86 -11.38 -15.36
C LEU A 248 -14.05 -12.12 -16.69
N ARG A 249 -14.45 -13.40 -16.66
CA ARG A 249 -14.66 -14.22 -17.86
C ARG A 249 -15.73 -13.64 -18.79
N GLU A 250 -16.71 -12.88 -18.29
CA GLU A 250 -17.70 -12.18 -19.13
C GLU A 250 -17.08 -11.13 -20.07
N TRP A 251 -15.90 -10.58 -19.78
CA TRP A 251 -15.27 -9.58 -20.67
C TRP A 251 -14.69 -10.24 -21.93
N TYR A 252 -14.32 -11.52 -21.84
CA TYR A 252 -13.70 -12.29 -22.92
C TYR A 252 -14.65 -12.51 -24.11
N GLY A 253 -15.98 -12.47 -23.91
CA GLY A 253 -16.93 -12.68 -25.00
C GLY A 253 -18.39 -12.82 -24.54
N PRO A 254 -19.40 -12.52 -25.39
CA PRO A 254 -20.81 -12.69 -25.04
C PRO A 254 -21.18 -14.15 -24.70
N GLU A 255 -20.47 -15.14 -25.24
CA GLU A 255 -20.69 -16.56 -24.97
C GLU A 255 -20.49 -16.91 -23.48
N PHE A 256 -19.61 -16.21 -22.78
CA PHE A 256 -19.37 -16.42 -21.34
C PHE A 256 -20.44 -15.78 -20.45
N SER A 257 -21.34 -14.97 -21.02
CA SER A 257 -22.54 -14.47 -20.32
C SER A 257 -23.62 -15.54 -20.14
N LEU A 258 -23.48 -16.71 -20.79
CA LEU A 258 -24.47 -17.79 -20.77
C LEU A 258 -24.22 -18.77 -19.62
N LYS A 259 -25.08 -18.72 -18.60
CA LYS A 259 -25.08 -19.63 -17.42
C LYS A 259 -25.27 -21.12 -17.73
N GLU A 260 -25.49 -21.48 -19.00
CA GLU A 260 -25.66 -22.88 -19.43
C GLU A 260 -24.37 -23.48 -19.98
N LEU A 261 -23.42 -22.67 -20.47
CA LEU A 261 -22.10 -23.12 -20.94
C LEU A 261 -21.07 -23.27 -19.78
N THR A 262 -21.51 -23.11 -18.54
CA THR A 262 -20.65 -22.92 -17.35
C THR A 262 -21.05 -23.78 -16.15
N LYS A 263 -21.91 -24.80 -16.33
CA LYS A 263 -22.41 -25.65 -15.23
C LYS A 263 -21.43 -26.72 -14.75
N ASP A 264 -20.66 -27.31 -15.67
CA ASP A 264 -19.98 -28.60 -15.43
C ASP A 264 -18.43 -28.49 -15.34
N THR A 265 -17.90 -27.30 -15.06
CA THR A 265 -16.46 -27.04 -14.85
C THR A 265 -16.25 -25.93 -13.82
N GLU A 266 -15.18 -26.02 -13.03
CA GLU A 266 -14.77 -24.91 -12.15
C GLU A 266 -14.50 -23.64 -13.01
N PRO A 267 -15.05 -22.48 -12.64
CA PRO A 267 -14.93 -21.28 -13.45
C PRO A 267 -13.52 -20.69 -13.34
N THR A 268 -12.66 -20.99 -14.31
CA THR A 268 -11.39 -20.27 -14.48
C THR A 268 -11.61 -18.94 -15.21
N ALA A 269 -10.81 -17.94 -14.86
CA ALA A 269 -10.59 -16.72 -15.65
C ALA A 269 -9.14 -16.59 -16.14
N ASP A 270 -8.32 -17.64 -15.99
CA ASP A 270 -7.07 -17.72 -16.72
C ASP A 270 -7.38 -17.83 -18.21
N LEU A 271 -7.15 -16.74 -18.93
CA LEU A 271 -7.41 -16.64 -20.36
C LEU A 271 -6.53 -17.62 -21.13
N LYS A 272 -5.33 -17.95 -20.64
CA LYS A 272 -4.45 -18.93 -21.30
C LYS A 272 -5.11 -20.30 -21.34
N THR A 273 -5.65 -20.78 -20.21
CA THR A 273 -6.37 -22.06 -20.15
C THR A 273 -7.60 -22.08 -21.08
N ILE A 274 -8.31 -20.95 -21.19
CA ILE A 274 -9.48 -20.81 -22.08
C ILE A 274 -9.05 -20.86 -23.56
N LEU A 275 -7.96 -20.19 -23.92
CA LEU A 275 -7.44 -20.17 -25.30
C LEU A 275 -6.76 -21.48 -25.70
N GLU A 276 -6.17 -22.23 -24.76
CA GLU A 276 -5.66 -23.58 -24.99
C GLU A 276 -6.80 -24.60 -25.21
N ALA A 277 -7.97 -24.39 -24.57
CA ALA A 277 -9.15 -25.22 -24.76
C ALA A 277 -9.94 -24.91 -26.05
N GLU A 278 -10.04 -23.64 -26.46
CA GLU A 278 -10.73 -23.21 -27.69
C GLU A 278 -9.86 -22.29 -28.59
N PRO A 279 -8.76 -22.79 -29.20
CA PRO A 279 -7.83 -21.93 -29.96
C PRO A 279 -8.46 -21.15 -31.12
N SER A 280 -9.52 -21.70 -31.73
CA SER A 280 -10.29 -21.04 -32.80
C SER A 280 -10.99 -19.76 -32.37
N LYS A 281 -11.24 -19.56 -31.07
CA LYS A 281 -11.85 -18.34 -30.52
C LYS A 281 -10.82 -17.28 -30.08
N ARG A 282 -9.51 -17.52 -30.21
CA ARG A 282 -8.48 -16.54 -29.80
C ARG A 282 -8.75 -15.13 -30.31
N SER A 283 -8.91 -14.97 -31.63
CA SER A 283 -9.02 -13.64 -32.24
C SER A 283 -10.23 -12.84 -31.72
N PRO A 284 -11.48 -13.35 -31.74
CA PRO A 284 -12.61 -12.61 -31.18
C PRO A 284 -12.50 -12.37 -29.67
N ILE A 285 -11.92 -13.29 -28.90
CA ILE A 285 -11.75 -13.13 -27.46
C ILE A 285 -10.72 -12.03 -27.12
N MET A 286 -9.53 -12.10 -27.71
CA MET A 286 -8.47 -11.09 -27.50
C MET A 286 -8.97 -9.70 -27.92
N LYS A 287 -9.70 -9.61 -29.04
CA LYS A 287 -10.33 -8.37 -29.49
C LYS A 287 -11.39 -7.84 -28.50
N SER A 288 -12.32 -8.69 -28.07
CA SER A 288 -13.35 -8.34 -27.08
C SER A 288 -12.77 -7.78 -25.78
N LEU A 289 -11.61 -8.31 -25.37
CA LEU A 289 -10.90 -7.90 -24.17
C LEU A 289 -10.16 -6.56 -24.34
N VAL A 290 -9.38 -6.37 -25.41
CA VAL A 290 -8.66 -5.10 -25.64
C VAL A 290 -9.61 -3.93 -25.94
N ASP A 291 -10.71 -4.17 -26.66
CA ASP A 291 -11.76 -3.17 -26.89
C ASP A 291 -12.39 -2.70 -25.54
N MET A 292 -12.55 -3.62 -24.57
CA MET A 292 -13.06 -3.29 -23.23
C MET A 292 -12.04 -2.53 -22.39
N ILE A 293 -10.77 -2.97 -22.40
CA ILE A 293 -9.65 -2.29 -21.71
C ILE A 293 -9.52 -0.85 -22.22
N GLY A 294 -9.42 -0.67 -23.54
CA GLY A 294 -9.33 0.65 -24.16
C GLY A 294 -10.53 1.54 -23.85
N SER A 295 -11.75 0.98 -23.78
CA SER A 295 -12.95 1.74 -23.37
C SER A 295 -12.83 2.30 -21.96
N LEU A 296 -12.32 1.51 -21.00
CA LEU A 296 -12.20 1.92 -19.60
C LEU A 296 -11.02 2.89 -19.37
N VAL A 297 -9.89 2.68 -20.04
CA VAL A 297 -8.75 3.61 -20.03
C VAL A 297 -9.16 4.97 -20.61
N ASN A 298 -9.84 4.99 -21.76
CA ASN A 298 -10.34 6.23 -22.38
C ASN A 298 -11.38 6.95 -21.51
N LYS A 299 -12.18 6.21 -20.71
CA LYS A 299 -13.11 6.77 -19.72
C LYS A 299 -12.44 7.22 -18.41
N LYS A 300 -11.10 7.12 -18.30
CA LYS A 300 -10.32 7.37 -17.07
C LYS A 300 -10.80 6.54 -15.87
N MET A 301 -11.34 5.35 -16.13
CA MET A 301 -11.69 4.35 -15.10
C MET A 301 -10.46 3.52 -14.68
N THR A 302 -9.31 4.20 -14.58
CA THR A 302 -7.98 3.58 -14.44
C THR A 302 -7.68 3.08 -13.03
N GLY A 303 -8.57 3.32 -12.05
CA GLY A 303 -8.44 2.81 -10.68
C GLY A 303 -9.02 1.41 -10.46
N PHE A 304 -9.66 0.81 -11.47
CA PHE A 304 -10.40 -0.44 -11.30
C PHE A 304 -9.49 -1.66 -11.21
N THR A 305 -9.62 -2.43 -10.13
CA THR A 305 -8.84 -3.66 -9.92
C THR A 305 -9.18 -4.72 -10.98
N MET A 306 -10.46 -4.78 -11.38
CA MET A 306 -10.94 -5.66 -12.44
C MET A 306 -10.33 -5.31 -13.82
N LEU A 307 -10.06 -4.02 -14.07
CA LEU A 307 -9.34 -3.59 -15.28
C LEU A 307 -7.89 -4.07 -15.25
N HIS A 308 -7.18 -3.97 -14.12
CA HIS A 308 -5.79 -4.43 -14.01
C HIS A 308 -5.66 -5.95 -14.18
N ASP A 309 -6.61 -6.72 -13.64
CA ASP A 309 -6.68 -8.16 -13.85
C ASP A 309 -6.96 -8.51 -15.32
N ALA A 310 -7.91 -7.82 -15.98
CA ALA A 310 -8.18 -7.95 -17.41
C ALA A 310 -6.96 -7.63 -18.29
N MET A 311 -6.24 -6.55 -17.96
CA MET A 311 -5.03 -6.11 -18.64
C MET A 311 -3.89 -7.13 -18.51
N PHE A 312 -3.70 -7.72 -17.32
CA PHE A 312 -2.73 -8.78 -17.12
C PHE A 312 -3.09 -10.04 -17.93
N GLN A 313 -4.36 -10.45 -17.91
CA GLN A 313 -4.85 -11.61 -18.67
C GLN A 313 -4.68 -11.43 -20.19
N TYR A 314 -4.94 -10.24 -20.72
CA TYR A 314 -4.63 -9.90 -22.11
C TYR A 314 -3.12 -10.00 -22.38
N PHE A 315 -2.30 -9.29 -21.59
CA PHE A 315 -0.84 -9.22 -21.78
C PHE A 315 -0.18 -10.60 -21.77
N SER A 316 -0.50 -11.45 -20.80
CA SER A 316 0.00 -12.82 -20.68
C SER A 316 -0.39 -13.74 -21.84
N ASN A 317 -1.31 -13.29 -22.70
CA ASN A 317 -1.71 -13.97 -23.93
C ASN A 317 -1.28 -13.23 -25.21
N THR A 318 -0.46 -12.18 -25.13
CA THR A 318 0.26 -11.59 -26.28
C THR A 318 1.62 -12.29 -26.50
N GLN A 319 2.33 -11.94 -27.58
CA GLN A 319 3.69 -12.41 -27.84
C GLN A 319 4.61 -11.21 -28.12
N VAL A 320 5.79 -11.19 -27.49
CA VAL A 320 6.74 -10.07 -27.62
C VAL A 320 7.14 -9.90 -29.09
N GLY A 321 6.94 -8.70 -29.62
CA GLY A 321 7.24 -8.36 -31.02
C GLY A 321 6.06 -8.53 -31.99
N THR A 322 4.85 -8.92 -31.53
CA THR A 322 3.64 -8.79 -32.35
C THR A 322 3.04 -7.39 -32.27
N GLU A 323 2.14 -7.09 -33.20
CA GLU A 323 1.31 -5.88 -33.21
C GLU A 323 0.44 -5.82 -31.93
N GLU A 324 -0.26 -6.91 -31.56
CA GLU A 324 -1.06 -7.03 -30.33
C GLU A 324 -0.29 -6.63 -29.05
N PHE A 325 0.98 -7.02 -28.94
CA PHE A 325 1.86 -6.66 -27.82
C PHE A 325 2.28 -5.19 -27.89
N THR A 326 2.63 -4.72 -29.09
CA THR A 326 3.17 -3.36 -29.31
C THR A 326 2.11 -2.29 -29.08
N GLU A 327 0.92 -2.45 -29.67
CA GLU A 327 -0.23 -1.54 -29.48
C GLU A 327 -0.65 -1.46 -28.01
N PHE A 328 -0.71 -2.60 -27.32
CA PHE A 328 -1.04 -2.65 -25.89
C PHE A 328 0.02 -1.98 -25.03
N PHE A 329 1.31 -2.16 -25.32
CA PHE A 329 2.38 -1.47 -24.61
C PHE A 329 2.28 0.06 -24.84
N GLU A 330 2.12 0.52 -26.08
CA GLU A 330 1.89 1.94 -26.38
C GLU A 330 0.64 2.49 -25.67
N MET A 331 -0.46 1.74 -25.59
CA MET A 331 -1.65 2.12 -24.81
C MET A 331 -1.33 2.33 -23.32
N VAL A 332 -0.60 1.41 -22.69
CA VAL A 332 -0.33 1.46 -21.24
C VAL A 332 0.63 2.58 -20.86
N LYS A 333 1.70 2.81 -21.66
CA LYS A 333 2.67 3.89 -21.39
C LYS A 333 2.29 5.25 -22.01
N GLY A 334 1.24 5.28 -22.83
CA GLY A 334 0.77 6.45 -23.57
C GLY A 334 -0.28 7.30 -22.84
N ASP A 335 -0.74 6.87 -21.66
CA ASP A 335 -1.65 7.69 -20.83
C ASP A 335 -0.94 8.97 -20.36
N GLU A 336 -1.26 10.12 -20.96
CA GLU A 336 -0.57 11.40 -20.72
C GLU A 336 -0.66 11.89 -19.26
N SER A 337 -1.72 11.51 -18.55
CA SER A 337 -1.89 11.75 -17.11
C SER A 337 -0.95 10.89 -16.25
N GLY A 338 -0.61 9.69 -16.72
CA GLY A 338 0.12 8.68 -15.96
C GLY A 338 -0.71 7.92 -14.92
N ASP A 339 -1.99 8.27 -14.77
CA ASP A 339 -2.91 7.70 -13.78
C ASP A 339 -3.06 6.19 -13.93
N LEU A 340 -3.01 5.67 -15.17
CA LEU A 340 -3.07 4.23 -15.43
C LEU A 340 -1.91 3.48 -14.76
N LEU A 341 -0.67 3.91 -14.99
CA LEU A 341 0.51 3.30 -14.37
C LEU A 341 0.48 3.50 -12.84
N LYS A 342 0.18 4.72 -12.38
CA LYS A 342 0.07 5.03 -10.94
C LYS A 342 -0.93 4.14 -10.21
N ASN A 343 -2.13 3.93 -10.76
CA ASN A 343 -3.14 3.06 -10.17
C ASN A 343 -2.79 1.56 -10.30
N MET A 344 -2.19 1.15 -11.42
CA MET A 344 -1.72 -0.24 -11.61
C MET A 344 -0.73 -0.66 -10.52
N ALA A 345 0.19 0.23 -10.13
CA ALA A 345 1.24 -0.04 -9.16
C ALA A 345 0.74 -0.56 -7.79
N PHE A 346 -0.43 -0.10 -7.33
CA PHE A 346 -1.00 -0.48 -6.02
C PHE A 346 -1.94 -1.70 -6.09
N THR A 347 -1.89 -2.48 -7.17
CA THR A 347 -2.63 -3.75 -7.31
C THR A 347 -1.72 -4.88 -7.76
N ARG A 348 -1.93 -6.10 -7.25
CA ARG A 348 -1.04 -7.24 -7.49
C ARG A 348 -0.75 -7.50 -8.97
N ASN A 349 -1.78 -7.53 -9.81
CA ASN A 349 -1.63 -7.84 -11.24
C ASN A 349 -1.22 -6.60 -12.06
N GLY A 350 -1.61 -5.39 -11.66
CA GLY A 350 -1.13 -4.14 -12.28
C GLY A 350 0.36 -3.90 -12.03
N ALA A 351 0.84 -4.18 -10.81
CA ALA A 351 2.25 -4.14 -10.46
C ALA A 351 3.03 -5.22 -11.22
N LYS A 352 2.57 -6.48 -11.21
CA LYS A 352 3.18 -7.54 -12.02
C LYS A 352 3.27 -7.17 -13.50
N LEU A 353 2.18 -6.65 -14.08
CA LEU A 353 2.17 -6.19 -15.46
C LEU A 353 3.19 -5.06 -15.69
N THR A 354 3.28 -4.08 -14.80
CA THR A 354 4.30 -3.02 -14.87
C THR A 354 5.72 -3.58 -14.83
N CYS A 355 6.00 -4.55 -13.95
CA CYS A 355 7.31 -5.21 -13.88
C CYS A 355 7.66 -5.93 -15.19
N LEU A 356 6.72 -6.66 -15.79
CA LEU A 356 6.94 -7.33 -17.07
C LEU A 356 7.10 -6.34 -18.23
N LEU A 357 6.35 -5.24 -18.25
CA LEU A 357 6.53 -4.15 -19.22
C LEU A 357 7.90 -3.46 -19.07
N LEU A 358 8.38 -3.23 -17.86
CA LEU A 358 9.76 -2.77 -17.63
C LEU A 358 10.79 -3.78 -18.13
N ALA A 359 10.59 -5.08 -17.87
CA ALA A 359 11.51 -6.13 -18.30
C ALA A 359 11.58 -6.27 -19.83
N HIS A 360 10.45 -6.24 -20.53
CA HIS A 360 10.42 -6.34 -22.00
C HIS A 360 10.70 -5.00 -22.73
N GLY A 361 10.48 -3.85 -22.07
CA GLY A 361 10.63 -2.52 -22.67
C GLY A 361 12.07 -2.16 -23.03
N SER A 362 12.22 -1.28 -24.03
CA SER A 362 13.52 -0.69 -24.37
C SER A 362 13.98 0.33 -23.31
N SER A 363 15.22 0.82 -23.43
CA SER A 363 15.73 1.91 -22.59
C SER A 363 14.90 3.20 -22.67
N LYS A 364 14.18 3.44 -23.78
CA LYS A 364 13.22 4.55 -23.91
C LYS A 364 11.97 4.29 -23.06
N ASP A 365 11.42 3.08 -23.15
CA ASP A 365 10.15 2.70 -22.51
C ASP A 365 10.31 2.61 -20.99
N ARG A 366 11.42 2.01 -20.53
CA ARG A 366 11.82 1.98 -19.11
C ARG A 366 11.90 3.40 -18.54
N LYS A 367 12.51 4.34 -19.28
CA LYS A 367 12.60 5.75 -18.90
C LYS A 367 11.25 6.47 -18.90
N GLN A 368 10.35 6.13 -19.84
CA GLN A 368 9.00 6.69 -19.92
C GLN A 368 8.13 6.22 -18.75
N ILE A 369 8.12 4.91 -18.47
CA ILE A 369 7.41 4.33 -17.32
C ILE A 369 7.92 4.93 -16.01
N LEU A 370 9.23 4.97 -15.78
CA LEU A 370 9.79 5.52 -14.54
C LEU A 370 9.47 7.02 -14.36
N LYS A 371 9.53 7.82 -15.43
CA LYS A 371 9.16 9.25 -15.34
C LYS A 371 7.73 9.45 -14.79
N THR A 372 6.81 8.53 -15.05
CA THR A 372 5.43 8.57 -14.56
C THR A 372 5.31 8.42 -13.04
N TYR A 373 6.26 7.71 -12.40
CA TYR A 373 6.28 7.43 -10.97
C TYR A 373 7.09 8.44 -10.13
N LYS A 374 7.65 9.48 -10.76
CA LYS A 374 8.31 10.58 -10.03
C LYS A 374 7.30 11.24 -9.07
N ASP A 375 7.78 11.61 -7.88
CA ASP A 375 6.97 12.19 -6.80
C ASP A 375 5.95 11.18 -6.26
N THR A 376 6.27 9.88 -6.34
CA THR A 376 5.45 8.75 -5.87
C THR A 376 6.28 7.55 -5.37
N TYR A 377 7.58 7.46 -5.69
CA TYR A 377 8.46 6.34 -5.27
C TYR A 377 8.51 6.11 -3.76
N LEU A 378 8.48 7.16 -2.93
CA LEU A 378 8.50 7.01 -1.48
C LEU A 378 7.27 6.22 -1.00
N LEU A 379 6.08 6.59 -1.49
CA LEU A 379 4.83 5.87 -1.24
C LEU A 379 4.88 4.44 -1.80
N MET A 380 5.44 4.25 -3.01
CA MET A 380 5.57 2.93 -3.62
C MET A 380 6.48 2.00 -2.82
N SER A 381 7.53 2.53 -2.18
CA SER A 381 8.49 1.70 -1.42
C SER A 381 7.84 0.99 -0.23
N GLY A 382 6.89 1.64 0.44
CA GLY A 382 6.18 1.09 1.60
C GLY A 382 5.02 0.14 1.26
N ASP A 383 4.66 0.00 -0.01
CA ASP A 383 3.51 -0.81 -0.46
C ASP A 383 3.88 -2.26 -0.83
N ILE A 384 2.94 -3.17 -0.57
CA ILE A 384 3.08 -4.61 -0.81
C ILE A 384 3.26 -4.99 -2.29
N TRP A 385 2.76 -4.19 -3.24
CA TRP A 385 2.88 -4.46 -4.68
C TRP A 385 3.81 -3.47 -5.39
N ALA A 386 3.70 -2.18 -5.10
CA ALA A 386 4.40 -1.14 -5.86
C ALA A 386 5.93 -1.17 -5.66
N HIS A 387 6.43 -1.66 -4.52
CA HIS A 387 7.86 -1.78 -4.27
C HIS A 387 8.55 -2.72 -5.29
N LEU A 388 7.84 -3.71 -5.84
CA LEU A 388 8.35 -4.64 -6.85
C LEU A 388 8.73 -3.94 -8.17
N ILE A 389 8.11 -2.79 -8.47
CA ILE A 389 8.44 -1.95 -9.62
C ILE A 389 9.81 -1.29 -9.44
N LEU A 390 10.12 -0.85 -8.21
CA LEU A 390 11.43 -0.29 -7.85
C LEU A 390 12.52 -1.37 -7.95
N LEU A 391 12.28 -2.57 -7.39
CA LEU A 391 13.20 -3.70 -7.48
C LEU A 391 13.46 -4.10 -8.96
N THR A 392 12.40 -4.17 -9.75
CA THR A 392 12.49 -4.45 -11.19
C THR A 392 13.30 -3.37 -11.93
N ALA A 393 13.14 -2.09 -11.57
CA ALA A 393 13.89 -1.01 -12.18
C ALA A 393 15.40 -1.14 -11.97
N TYR A 394 15.84 -1.51 -10.76
CA TYR A 394 17.26 -1.81 -10.50
C TYR A 394 17.76 -3.01 -11.33
N ASP A 395 16.89 -4.01 -11.53
CA ASP A 395 17.23 -5.23 -12.25
C ASP A 395 17.33 -5.08 -13.77
N VAL A 396 16.72 -4.06 -14.40
CA VAL A 396 16.61 -3.95 -15.87
C VAL A 396 17.04 -2.60 -16.47
N VAL A 397 17.28 -1.55 -15.67
CA VAL A 397 17.68 -0.23 -16.21
C VAL A 397 19.20 -0.09 -16.28
N ASP A 398 19.76 -0.27 -17.47
CA ASP A 398 21.20 -0.15 -17.74
C ASP A 398 21.76 1.27 -17.48
N ASP A 399 20.92 2.32 -17.57
CA ASP A 399 21.26 3.68 -17.15
C ASP A 399 21.06 3.86 -15.64
N THR A 400 21.97 3.25 -14.88
CA THR A 400 22.05 3.34 -13.41
C THR A 400 22.21 4.77 -12.90
N LYS A 401 22.79 5.68 -13.69
CA LYS A 401 22.95 7.09 -13.33
C LYS A 401 21.63 7.85 -13.40
N LEU A 402 20.76 7.53 -14.37
CA LEU A 402 19.37 7.97 -14.39
C LEU A 402 18.61 7.37 -13.21
N THR A 403 18.67 6.05 -13.02
CA THR A 403 17.96 5.33 -11.95
C THR A 403 18.28 5.92 -10.57
N ALA A 404 19.56 6.04 -10.23
CA ALA A 404 20.00 6.58 -8.95
C ALA A 404 19.56 8.03 -8.74
N LYS A 405 19.67 8.90 -9.76
CA LYS A 405 19.25 10.31 -9.68
C LYS A 405 17.73 10.52 -9.66
N THR A 406 16.96 9.53 -10.07
CA THR A 406 15.50 9.65 -10.18
C THR A 406 14.79 9.03 -8.99
N ILE A 407 15.34 7.94 -8.42
CA ILE A 407 14.71 7.17 -7.35
C ILE A 407 15.29 7.51 -5.96
N PHE A 408 16.62 7.48 -5.77
CA PHE A 408 17.20 7.56 -4.43
C PHE A 408 16.95 8.87 -3.67
N PRO A 409 16.95 10.07 -4.29
CA PRO A 409 16.60 11.31 -3.59
C PRO A 409 15.18 11.30 -3.02
N GLU A 410 14.24 10.57 -3.64
CA GLU A 410 12.87 10.48 -3.13
C GLU A 410 12.73 9.42 -2.02
N LEU A 411 13.47 8.31 -2.10
CA LEU A 411 13.47 7.26 -1.07
C LEU A 411 14.22 7.65 0.21
N ILE A 412 15.28 8.46 0.09
CA ILE A 412 16.12 8.91 1.21
C ILE A 412 15.67 10.29 1.71
N GLY A 413 15.10 11.12 0.83
CA GLY A 413 14.83 12.53 1.10
C GLY A 413 16.08 13.40 1.00
N GLU A 414 15.92 14.68 1.35
CA GLU A 414 16.98 15.69 1.30
C GLU A 414 17.06 16.45 2.64
N GLY A 415 18.26 16.94 2.99
CA GLY A 415 18.50 17.75 4.18
C GLY A 415 18.52 16.96 5.49
N GLU A 416 18.15 17.62 6.58
CA GLU A 416 18.31 17.17 7.98
C GLU A 416 17.43 15.95 8.36
N ASN A 417 16.50 15.53 7.49
CA ASN A 417 15.61 14.39 7.76
C ASN A 417 16.14 13.04 7.26
N ILE A 418 17.31 13.01 6.58
CA ILE A 418 17.85 11.81 5.93
C ILE A 418 18.00 10.63 6.89
N ALA A 419 18.52 10.85 8.10
CA ALA A 419 18.68 9.77 9.09
C ALA A 419 17.33 9.18 9.53
N GLN A 420 16.35 10.02 9.84
CA GLN A 420 15.01 9.59 10.25
C GLN A 420 14.23 8.90 9.11
N ASN A 421 14.40 9.34 7.87
CA ASN A 421 13.86 8.66 6.70
C ASN A 421 14.46 7.26 6.52
N VAL A 422 15.77 7.10 6.76
CA VAL A 422 16.46 5.79 6.73
C VAL A 422 16.01 4.90 7.90
N VAL A 423 15.81 5.44 9.11
CA VAL A 423 15.24 4.72 10.25
C VAL A 423 13.83 4.20 9.93
N ALA A 424 12.96 5.04 9.37
CA ALA A 424 11.60 4.65 8.96
C ALA A 424 11.64 3.59 7.84
N THR A 425 12.51 3.77 6.85
CA THR A 425 12.71 2.85 5.73
C THR A 425 13.16 1.47 6.21
N ALA A 426 14.19 1.41 7.08
CA ALA A 426 14.72 0.16 7.62
C ALA A 426 13.68 -0.64 8.42
N ASN A 427 12.76 0.05 9.09
CA ASN A 427 11.73 -0.58 9.93
C ASN A 427 10.46 -0.99 9.16
N ASN A 428 10.19 -0.43 7.97
CA ASN A 428 9.11 -0.89 7.10
C ASN A 428 9.54 -2.16 6.32
N PRO A 429 8.73 -3.25 6.30
CA PRO A 429 9.11 -4.53 5.69
C PRO A 429 9.25 -4.49 4.16
N PHE A 430 8.62 -3.52 3.48
CA PHE A 430 8.70 -3.32 2.04
C PHE A 430 9.72 -2.23 1.68
N ALA A 431 9.72 -1.08 2.38
CA ALA A 431 10.63 0.01 2.06
C ALA A 431 12.09 -0.40 2.27
N ARG A 432 12.39 -1.16 3.34
CA ARG A 432 13.72 -1.75 3.55
C ARG A 432 14.15 -2.65 2.38
N SER A 433 13.22 -3.31 1.69
CA SER A 433 13.57 -4.21 0.58
C SER A 433 14.02 -3.42 -0.64
N THR A 434 13.45 -2.25 -0.91
CA THR A 434 13.94 -1.35 -1.98
C THR A 434 15.39 -0.90 -1.79
N ILE A 435 15.88 -0.86 -0.55
CA ILE A 435 17.29 -0.58 -0.25
C ILE A 435 18.09 -1.88 -0.19
N LEU A 436 17.73 -2.81 0.70
CA LEU A 436 18.50 -4.02 1.00
C LEU A 436 18.56 -5.03 -0.16
N TYR A 437 17.65 -4.97 -1.15
CA TYR A 437 17.76 -5.77 -2.36
C TYR A 437 19.06 -5.51 -3.12
N LEU A 438 19.57 -4.28 -3.09
CA LEU A 438 20.87 -3.94 -3.66
C LEU A 438 22.01 -4.69 -2.94
N PHE A 439 21.90 -4.92 -1.63
CA PHE A 439 22.96 -5.50 -0.78
C PHE A 439 22.86 -7.02 -0.61
N GLU A 440 21.65 -7.59 -0.69
CA GLU A 440 21.35 -9.02 -0.44
C GLU A 440 20.79 -9.77 -1.67
N GLY A 441 20.22 -9.07 -2.67
CA GLY A 441 19.47 -9.70 -3.75
C GLY A 441 18.27 -10.52 -3.23
N LEU A 442 17.99 -11.66 -3.87
CA LEU A 442 16.87 -12.56 -3.52
C LEU A 442 17.11 -13.42 -2.26
N ALA A 443 17.78 -12.87 -1.24
CA ALA A 443 18.11 -13.61 -0.03
C ALA A 443 16.87 -13.83 0.87
N LYS A 444 16.80 -15.02 1.51
CA LYS A 444 15.72 -15.40 2.43
C LYS A 444 15.71 -14.62 3.76
N SER A 445 16.80 -13.90 4.03
CA SER A 445 16.96 -12.87 5.07
C SER A 445 16.10 -11.64 4.78
N LEU A 446 15.90 -11.30 3.51
CA LEU A 446 15.11 -10.15 3.08
C LEU A 446 13.66 -10.55 2.77
N PHE A 447 13.49 -11.62 1.99
CA PHE A 447 12.20 -12.16 1.55
C PHE A 447 11.78 -13.41 2.37
N PRO A 448 10.97 -13.28 3.43
CA PRO A 448 10.34 -14.41 4.11
C PRO A 448 9.37 -15.17 3.19
N SER A 449 8.97 -16.38 3.58
CA SER A 449 8.10 -17.25 2.78
C SER A 449 6.70 -16.69 2.47
N SER A 450 6.26 -15.61 3.14
CA SER A 450 5.05 -14.87 2.80
C SER A 450 5.18 -14.01 1.52
N GLN A 451 6.41 -13.70 1.10
CA GLN A 451 6.77 -12.95 -0.11
C GLN A 451 7.26 -13.89 -1.23
N SER A 452 6.66 -15.09 -1.37
CA SER A 452 7.10 -16.04 -2.43
C SER A 452 6.82 -15.48 -3.83
N PHE A 453 5.68 -14.79 -4.00
CA PHE A 453 5.27 -14.12 -5.23
C PHE A 453 6.30 -13.10 -5.72
N ASP A 454 6.84 -12.31 -4.80
CA ASP A 454 7.86 -11.28 -5.03
C ASP A 454 9.12 -11.92 -5.64
N VAL A 455 9.57 -13.04 -5.03
CA VAL A 455 10.73 -13.82 -5.48
C VAL A 455 10.44 -14.60 -6.78
N GLU A 456 9.20 -15.01 -7.03
CA GLU A 456 8.77 -15.66 -8.27
C GLU A 456 8.77 -14.65 -9.44
N LEU A 457 8.20 -13.46 -9.23
CA LEU A 457 8.16 -12.37 -10.22
C LEU A 457 9.56 -11.83 -10.55
N LEU A 458 10.41 -11.62 -9.54
CA LEU A 458 11.78 -11.14 -9.80
C LEU A 458 12.59 -12.18 -10.59
N LYS A 459 12.37 -13.49 -10.39
CA LYS A 459 12.98 -14.54 -11.25
C LYS A 459 12.46 -14.52 -12.69
N GLU A 460 11.16 -14.28 -12.89
CA GLU A 460 10.58 -14.09 -14.22
C GLU A 460 11.24 -12.90 -14.94
N VAL A 461 11.43 -11.78 -14.23
CA VAL A 461 12.22 -10.63 -14.69
C VAL A 461 13.69 -11.00 -14.95
N HIS A 462 14.31 -11.84 -14.13
CA HIS A 462 15.71 -12.28 -14.29
C HIS A 462 15.92 -13.20 -15.49
N GLU A 463 14.91 -13.97 -15.92
CA GLU A 463 14.96 -14.70 -17.18
C GLU A 463 14.79 -13.76 -18.38
N ILE A 464 13.84 -12.82 -18.32
CA ILE A 464 13.61 -11.84 -19.40
C ILE A 464 14.85 -10.95 -19.63
N ARG A 465 15.47 -10.44 -18.55
CA ARG A 465 16.57 -9.47 -18.66
C ARG A 465 17.79 -9.98 -19.41
N LYS A 466 18.01 -11.30 -19.47
CA LYS A 466 19.11 -11.96 -20.20
C LYS A 466 19.12 -11.64 -21.69
N THR A 467 17.97 -11.26 -22.26
CA THR A 467 17.85 -10.85 -23.67
C THR A 467 17.55 -9.36 -23.85
N THR A 468 16.99 -8.69 -22.83
CA THR A 468 16.50 -7.30 -22.93
C THR A 468 17.35 -6.26 -22.20
N SER A 469 18.40 -6.65 -21.48
CA SER A 469 19.31 -5.73 -20.76
C SER A 469 20.75 -6.06 -21.13
N LYS A 470 21.56 -5.02 -21.40
CA LYS A 470 22.91 -5.16 -21.97
C LYS A 470 24.03 -4.98 -20.96
N LYS A 471 23.75 -4.38 -19.80
CA LYS A 471 24.71 -4.31 -18.70
C LYS A 471 24.67 -5.62 -17.92
N ASP A 472 25.84 -6.08 -17.52
CA ASP A 472 26.00 -7.18 -16.57
C ASP A 472 25.24 -6.91 -15.25
N GLU A 473 24.77 -7.95 -14.59
CA GLU A 473 23.93 -7.81 -13.39
C GLU A 473 24.71 -7.32 -12.17
N ASP A 474 25.92 -7.81 -11.92
CA ASP A 474 26.76 -7.33 -10.83
C ASP A 474 27.32 -5.93 -11.13
N ILE A 475 27.65 -5.60 -12.39
CA ILE A 475 28.03 -4.22 -12.74
C ILE A 475 26.87 -3.24 -12.51
N ARG A 476 25.66 -3.55 -13.00
CA ARG A 476 24.46 -2.70 -12.80
C ARG A 476 24.15 -2.52 -11.31
N ARG A 477 24.24 -3.60 -10.54
CA ARG A 477 24.02 -3.62 -9.09
C ARG A 477 25.08 -2.80 -8.33
N ASN A 478 26.37 -3.00 -8.61
CA ASN A 478 27.45 -2.31 -7.92
C ASN A 478 27.48 -0.80 -8.21
N GLU A 479 27.11 -0.36 -9.41
CA GLU A 479 26.93 1.07 -9.71
C GLU A 479 25.81 1.72 -8.86
N LEU A 480 24.71 1.00 -8.62
CA LEU A 480 23.60 1.45 -7.76
C LEU A 480 23.99 1.46 -6.27
N ILE A 481 24.67 0.40 -5.79
CA ILE A 481 25.28 0.36 -4.45
C ILE A 481 26.20 1.57 -4.25
N THR A 482 27.03 1.90 -5.25
CA THR A 482 27.98 3.02 -5.19
C THR A 482 27.29 4.38 -5.08
N ALA A 483 26.13 4.56 -5.72
CA ALA A 483 25.38 5.81 -5.66
C ALA A 483 24.58 5.98 -4.35
N VAL A 484 24.15 4.89 -3.71
CA VAL A 484 23.31 4.93 -2.52
C VAL A 484 24.10 4.85 -1.20
N SER A 485 25.15 4.01 -1.15
CA SER A 485 25.84 3.64 0.10
C SER A 485 26.34 4.82 0.94
N PRO A 486 26.98 5.88 0.41
CA PRO A 486 27.52 6.95 1.25
C PRO A 486 26.45 7.68 2.07
N GLN A 487 25.22 7.82 1.53
CA GLN A 487 24.09 8.44 2.23
C GLN A 487 23.56 7.54 3.35
N LEU A 488 23.50 6.23 3.10
CA LEU A 488 23.05 5.25 4.10
C LEU A 488 24.07 5.10 5.24
N ILE A 489 25.37 5.14 4.93
CA ILE A 489 26.42 5.05 5.95
C ILE A 489 26.45 6.32 6.81
N ALA A 490 26.25 7.51 6.22
CA ALA A 490 26.08 8.75 6.97
C ALA A 490 24.85 8.69 7.90
N ALA A 491 23.70 8.22 7.40
CA ALA A 491 22.49 8.03 8.21
C ALA A 491 22.69 7.04 9.37
N ILE A 492 23.50 5.98 9.18
CA ILE A 492 23.87 5.03 10.24
C ILE A 492 24.76 5.69 11.31
N ALA A 493 25.64 6.62 10.92
CA ALA A 493 26.45 7.40 11.87
C ALA A 493 25.64 8.44 12.66
N GLU A 494 24.56 8.95 12.06
CA GLU A 494 23.69 10.00 12.64
C GLU A 494 22.60 9.43 13.57
N ALA A 495 21.97 8.30 13.21
CA ALA A 495 20.90 7.65 13.98
C ALA A 495 21.24 6.19 14.39
N PRO A 496 22.40 5.93 15.04
CA PRO A 496 22.80 4.57 15.38
C PRO A 496 21.89 3.94 16.44
N THR A 497 21.35 4.74 17.37
CA THR A 497 20.53 4.26 18.49
C THR A 497 19.16 3.76 18.00
N GLU A 498 18.41 4.53 17.22
CA GLU A 498 17.13 4.08 16.66
C GLU A 498 17.28 2.88 15.72
N LEU A 499 18.38 2.78 14.95
CA LEU A 499 18.64 1.62 14.10
C LEU A 499 19.06 0.38 14.89
N THR A 500 19.82 0.52 15.98
CA THR A 500 20.23 -0.64 16.80
C THR A 500 19.15 -1.15 17.74
N ALA A 501 18.12 -0.34 18.03
CA ALA A 501 16.97 -0.72 18.85
C ALA A 501 16.04 -1.77 18.23
N THR A 502 16.18 -2.11 16.93
CA THR A 502 15.26 -3.04 16.25
C THR A 502 15.96 -4.14 15.46
N ALA A 503 15.26 -5.27 15.29
CA ALA A 503 15.76 -6.41 14.53
C ALA A 503 15.98 -6.10 13.04
N PHE A 504 15.20 -5.18 12.45
CA PHE A 504 15.35 -4.79 11.05
C PHE A 504 16.43 -3.71 10.87
N GLY A 505 16.55 -2.76 11.80
CA GLY A 505 17.64 -1.77 11.78
C GLY A 505 19.01 -2.40 12.00
N CYS A 506 19.15 -3.37 12.92
CA CYS A 506 20.37 -4.17 13.07
C CYS A 506 20.72 -4.98 11.82
N GLN A 507 19.72 -5.52 11.09
CA GLN A 507 19.96 -6.17 9.80
C GLN A 507 20.43 -5.14 8.77
N PHE A 508 19.76 -3.99 8.68
CA PHE A 508 20.07 -2.91 7.75
C PHE A 508 21.52 -2.40 7.93
N ILE A 509 21.93 -2.12 9.17
CA ILE A 509 23.32 -1.79 9.52
C ILE A 509 24.29 -2.88 9.02
N THR A 510 23.98 -4.14 9.33
CA THR A 510 24.85 -5.27 8.97
C THR A 510 25.03 -5.37 7.45
N ASP A 511 23.93 -5.28 6.69
CA ASP A 511 23.96 -5.43 5.23
C ASP A 511 24.60 -4.24 4.51
N VAL A 512 24.35 -3.01 4.98
CA VAL A 512 24.97 -1.79 4.42
C VAL A 512 26.46 -1.73 4.74
N LEU A 513 26.90 -2.04 5.96
CA LEU A 513 28.33 -1.97 6.31
C LEU A 513 29.15 -3.14 5.75
N LEU A 514 28.57 -4.34 5.61
CA LEU A 514 29.25 -5.51 5.03
C LEU A 514 29.18 -5.60 3.50
N SER A 515 28.42 -4.75 2.80
CA SER A 515 28.30 -4.82 1.33
C SER A 515 28.22 -3.47 0.61
N GLY A 516 28.12 -2.35 1.35
CA GLY A 516 28.21 -1.00 0.80
C GLY A 516 29.64 -0.49 0.67
N VAL A 517 29.78 0.60 -0.10
CA VAL A 517 31.05 1.28 -0.38
C VAL A 517 31.04 2.73 0.10
N GLY A 518 32.16 3.20 0.61
CA GLY A 518 32.31 4.53 1.21
C GLY A 518 33.23 4.51 2.43
N GLU A 519 33.41 5.68 3.04
CA GLU A 519 33.94 5.81 4.40
C GLU A 519 32.95 5.13 5.37
N LYS A 520 33.43 4.38 6.37
CA LYS A 520 32.62 3.62 7.35
C LYS A 520 33.01 3.89 8.80
N GLN A 521 34.17 4.49 9.07
CA GLN A 521 34.71 4.65 10.42
C GLN A 521 33.76 5.42 11.34
N ALA A 522 33.20 6.55 10.87
CA ALA A 522 32.26 7.33 11.67
C ALA A 522 30.99 6.53 12.06
N ALA A 523 30.49 5.68 11.16
CA ALA A 523 29.36 4.80 11.44
C ALA A 523 29.73 3.67 12.42
N LEU A 524 30.92 3.09 12.29
CA LEU A 524 31.44 2.08 13.22
C LEU A 524 31.65 2.65 14.63
N GLU A 525 32.17 3.87 14.74
CA GLU A 525 32.32 4.59 16.03
C GLU A 525 30.95 4.88 16.67
N ALA A 526 29.98 5.35 15.90
CA ALA A 526 28.61 5.62 16.35
C ALA A 526 27.88 4.33 16.84
N ILE A 527 28.06 3.21 16.15
CA ILE A 527 27.54 1.89 16.56
C ILE A 527 28.27 1.37 17.81
N ALA A 528 29.60 1.56 17.91
CA ALA A 528 30.36 1.20 19.10
C ALA A 528 29.88 1.99 20.33
N GLN A 529 29.65 3.29 20.19
CA GLN A 529 29.14 4.13 21.27
C GLN A 529 27.71 3.75 21.69
N SER A 530 26.89 3.23 20.76
CA SER A 530 25.56 2.65 21.05
C SER A 530 25.62 1.33 21.85
N ALA A 531 26.82 0.81 22.11
CA ALA A 531 27.09 -0.32 23.01
C ALA A 531 27.75 0.10 24.34
N SER A 532 27.75 1.40 24.66
CA SER A 532 28.20 1.93 25.95
C SER A 532 27.12 1.82 27.05
N GLY A 533 27.55 1.86 28.31
CA GLY A 533 26.70 1.69 29.48
C GLY A 533 26.82 0.31 30.13
N ASP A 534 26.09 0.11 31.22
CA ASP A 534 26.12 -1.14 31.99
C ASP A 534 25.08 -2.15 31.45
N PRO A 535 25.48 -3.34 30.98
CA PRO A 535 24.57 -4.40 30.54
C PRO A 535 23.56 -4.85 31.60
N SER A 536 23.87 -4.67 32.88
CA SER A 536 23.03 -5.07 34.02
C SER A 536 22.01 -4.02 34.42
N GLN A 537 22.12 -2.78 33.92
CA GLN A 537 21.15 -1.72 34.16
C GLN A 537 19.81 -2.06 33.48
N GLU A 538 18.73 -2.03 34.26
CA GLU A 538 17.37 -2.04 33.73
C GLU A 538 16.95 -0.61 33.33
N PRO A 539 16.08 -0.43 32.33
CA PRO A 539 15.46 0.86 32.01
C PRO A 539 14.66 1.41 33.21
N ALA A 540 14.42 2.73 33.25
CA ALA A 540 13.61 3.33 34.30
C ALA A 540 12.12 3.01 34.10
N GLU A 541 11.37 2.85 35.19
CA GLU A 541 9.92 2.57 35.12
C GLU A 541 9.12 3.73 34.49
N ASP A 542 9.67 4.96 34.52
CA ASP A 542 9.11 6.16 33.91
C ASP A 542 9.56 6.39 32.44
N ASP A 543 10.43 5.54 31.86
CA ASP A 543 10.88 5.70 30.48
C ASP A 543 9.73 5.45 29.47
N LEU A 544 9.36 6.48 28.71
CA LEU A 544 8.33 6.39 27.66
C LEU A 544 8.68 5.39 26.53
N GLN A 545 9.96 5.09 26.35
CA GLN A 545 10.48 4.04 25.47
C GLN A 545 11.68 3.35 26.14
N PRO A 546 11.46 2.31 26.97
CA PRO A 546 12.53 1.70 27.76
C PRO A 546 13.50 0.90 26.85
N GLN A 547 14.68 1.48 26.59
CA GLN A 547 15.67 0.89 25.70
C GLN A 547 16.51 -0.17 26.44
N ILE A 548 16.34 -1.44 26.05
CA ILE A 548 17.14 -2.55 26.58
C ILE A 548 18.53 -2.49 25.96
N HIS A 549 19.57 -2.43 26.82
CA HIS A 549 20.97 -2.36 26.40
C HIS A 549 21.32 -3.42 25.33
N ILE A 550 22.02 -2.99 24.26
CA ILE A 550 22.18 -3.74 23.00
C ILE A 550 22.70 -5.18 23.17
N SER A 551 23.55 -5.43 24.18
CA SER A 551 24.10 -6.75 24.50
C SER A 551 23.05 -7.77 24.95
N ARG A 552 21.90 -7.33 25.45
CA ARG A 552 20.77 -8.17 25.86
C ARG A 552 19.80 -8.45 24.71
N THR A 553 19.95 -7.81 23.55
CA THR A 553 19.09 -8.04 22.38
C THR A 553 19.68 -9.13 21.46
N PRO A 554 18.92 -10.16 21.04
CA PRO A 554 19.42 -11.19 20.12
C PRO A 554 19.74 -10.70 18.69
N HIS A 555 19.36 -9.46 18.36
CA HIS A 555 19.67 -8.82 17.08
C HIS A 555 20.89 -7.91 17.18
N GLY A 556 20.99 -7.05 18.20
CA GLY A 556 22.17 -6.22 18.46
C GLY A 556 23.44 -7.03 18.70
N ALA A 557 23.37 -8.05 19.56
CA ALA A 557 24.48 -8.98 19.77
C ALA A 557 24.90 -9.74 18.49
N ARG A 558 23.98 -9.97 17.56
CA ARG A 558 24.29 -10.60 16.25
C ARG A 558 24.95 -9.61 15.31
N MET A 559 24.41 -8.39 15.19
CA MET A 559 24.97 -7.32 14.38
C MET A 559 26.41 -7.01 14.80
N LEU A 560 26.64 -6.74 16.09
CA LEU A 560 27.99 -6.47 16.63
C LEU A 560 28.95 -7.62 16.32
N LYS A 561 28.52 -8.88 16.49
CA LYS A 561 29.34 -10.04 16.11
C LYS A 561 29.64 -10.09 14.61
N SER A 562 28.65 -9.84 13.74
CA SER A 562 28.85 -9.84 12.29
C SER A 562 29.78 -8.72 11.81
N LEU A 563 29.75 -7.55 12.47
CA LEU A 563 30.69 -6.45 12.22
C LEU A 563 32.12 -6.79 12.70
N ILE A 564 32.28 -7.43 13.88
CA ILE A 564 33.58 -7.94 14.37
C ILE A 564 34.15 -8.99 13.41
N GLN A 565 33.30 -9.89 12.92
CA GLN A 565 33.70 -10.91 11.96
C GLN A 565 33.98 -10.32 10.56
N GLY A 566 33.66 -9.05 10.34
CA GLY A 566 34.08 -8.25 9.19
C GLY A 566 33.61 -8.78 7.83
N GLY A 567 32.59 -9.64 7.76
CA GLY A 567 32.25 -10.32 6.52
C GLY A 567 30.96 -11.12 6.54
N LYS A 568 30.46 -11.48 5.35
CA LYS A 568 29.29 -12.36 5.19
C LYS A 568 29.72 -13.83 5.12
N TYR A 569 28.86 -14.73 5.63
CA TYR A 569 29.11 -16.17 5.60
C TYR A 569 28.74 -16.77 4.25
N ASP A 570 29.73 -17.26 3.51
CA ASP A 570 29.52 -17.97 2.24
C ASP A 570 29.30 -19.47 2.49
N LYS A 571 28.24 -20.01 1.89
CA LYS A 571 27.80 -21.40 2.09
C LYS A 571 28.54 -22.41 1.20
N ALA A 572 29.12 -21.98 0.09
CA ALA A 572 29.89 -22.84 -0.80
C ALA A 572 31.36 -22.97 -0.33
N ALA A 573 31.93 -21.87 0.15
CA ALA A 573 33.26 -21.81 0.75
C ALA A 573 33.29 -22.25 2.23
N GLY A 574 32.13 -22.40 2.88
CA GLY A 574 31.99 -22.88 4.26
C GLY A 574 32.58 -21.95 5.32
N LYS A 575 32.73 -20.67 5.01
CA LYS A 575 33.49 -19.69 5.82
C LYS A 575 32.95 -18.28 5.65
N ILE A 576 33.33 -17.41 6.57
CA ILE A 576 33.16 -15.96 6.41
C ILE A 576 34.16 -15.45 5.38
N ILE A 577 33.69 -14.62 4.45
CA ILE A 577 34.51 -13.85 3.51
C ILE A 577 34.57 -12.42 4.05
N PRO A 578 35.72 -11.95 4.56
CA PRO A 578 35.88 -10.58 5.02
C PRO A 578 35.72 -9.56 3.89
N VAL A 579 35.30 -8.34 4.24
CA VAL A 579 35.35 -7.18 3.34
C VAL A 579 36.79 -6.70 3.15
N ASP A 580 37.03 -6.01 2.04
CA ASP A 580 38.29 -5.35 1.71
C ASP A 580 38.00 -3.87 1.38
N PRO A 581 38.59 -2.88 2.10
CA PRO A 581 39.43 -3.06 3.29
C PRO A 581 38.63 -3.65 4.49
N PRO A 582 39.30 -4.30 5.46
CA PRO A 582 38.67 -4.77 6.70
C PRO A 582 37.96 -3.65 7.48
N LEU A 583 36.95 -4.01 8.28
CA LEU A 583 36.26 -3.04 9.14
C LEU A 583 37.05 -2.66 10.41
N GLU A 584 37.99 -3.51 10.86
CA GLU A 584 38.74 -3.38 12.12
C GLU A 584 37.89 -3.12 13.39
N PHE A 585 36.57 -3.36 13.32
CA PHE A 585 35.57 -2.96 14.32
C PHE A 585 35.84 -3.52 15.72
N SER A 586 36.60 -4.61 15.82
CA SER A 586 37.15 -5.14 17.08
C SER A 586 37.92 -4.09 17.89
N ASN A 587 38.71 -3.25 17.21
CA ASN A 587 39.50 -2.18 17.81
C ASN A 587 38.64 -0.96 18.18
N THR A 588 37.55 -0.71 17.47
CA THR A 588 36.60 0.38 17.73
C THR A 588 35.64 0.04 18.89
N LEU A 589 35.11 -1.18 18.93
CA LEU A 589 34.12 -1.61 19.94
C LEU A 589 34.74 -1.93 21.29
N TYR A 590 35.89 -2.63 21.32
CA TYR A 590 36.44 -3.13 22.59
C TYR A 590 36.73 -2.03 23.63
N PRO A 591 37.29 -0.85 23.28
CA PRO A 591 37.48 0.24 24.24
C PRO A 591 36.19 0.68 24.94
N VAL A 592 35.05 0.68 24.22
CA VAL A 592 33.75 1.10 24.76
C VAL A 592 33.18 0.06 25.74
N ILE A 593 33.28 -1.23 25.41
CA ILE A 593 32.72 -2.32 26.23
C ILE A 593 33.70 -2.88 27.28
N LYS A 594 34.89 -2.28 27.39
CA LYS A 594 36.05 -2.82 28.14
C LYS A 594 35.79 -2.99 29.63
N GLU A 595 35.03 -2.06 30.23
CA GLU A 595 34.78 -2.03 31.67
C GLU A 595 33.78 -3.12 32.08
N HIS A 596 32.70 -3.29 31.30
CA HIS A 596 31.65 -4.30 31.51
C HIS A 596 31.91 -5.64 30.79
N ILE A 597 33.14 -5.90 30.33
CA ILE A 597 33.45 -7.03 29.44
C ILE A 597 33.09 -8.41 30.04
N MET A 598 33.04 -8.53 31.37
CA MET A 598 32.61 -9.76 32.05
C MET A 598 31.09 -9.98 31.99
N ASP A 599 30.29 -8.92 32.04
CA ASP A 599 28.84 -8.97 31.92
C ASP A 599 28.44 -9.29 30.48
N TRP A 600 29.16 -8.71 29.50
CA TRP A 600 29.11 -9.16 28.11
C TRP A 600 29.48 -10.64 27.96
N ALA A 601 30.57 -11.10 28.58
CA ALA A 601 31.05 -12.49 28.47
C ALA A 601 30.15 -13.54 29.15
N THR A 602 29.22 -13.13 30.03
CA THR A 602 28.35 -14.02 30.83
C THR A 602 26.86 -13.86 30.53
N GLY A 603 26.43 -12.70 30.01
CA GLY A 603 25.07 -12.43 29.54
C GLY A 603 24.80 -12.83 28.08
N PRO A 604 23.63 -12.47 27.51
CA PRO A 604 23.22 -12.87 26.16
C PRO A 604 24.20 -12.46 25.04
N GLY A 605 24.93 -11.36 25.26
CA GLY A 605 25.95 -10.83 24.35
C GLY A 605 27.26 -11.62 24.27
N SER A 606 27.39 -12.76 24.98
CA SER A 606 28.65 -13.52 25.10
C SER A 606 29.31 -13.88 23.76
N PHE A 607 28.52 -14.08 22.70
CA PHE A 607 29.04 -14.34 21.35
C PHE A 607 29.77 -13.16 20.69
N VAL A 608 29.59 -11.92 21.17
CA VAL A 608 30.37 -10.75 20.76
C VAL A 608 31.81 -10.87 21.31
N VAL A 609 31.96 -11.27 22.58
CA VAL A 609 33.28 -11.53 23.20
C VAL A 609 33.96 -12.75 22.58
N VAL A 610 33.20 -13.78 22.20
CA VAL A 610 33.71 -14.91 21.39
C VAL A 610 34.24 -14.38 20.04
N GLY A 611 33.50 -13.47 19.40
CA GLY A 611 33.93 -12.79 18.18
C GLY A 611 35.26 -12.06 18.34
N LEU A 612 35.44 -11.28 19.42
CA LEU A 612 36.70 -10.58 19.70
C LEU A 612 37.89 -11.55 19.89
N LEU A 613 37.68 -12.74 20.46
CA LEU A 613 38.73 -13.77 20.53
C LEU A 613 38.99 -14.51 19.21
N GLU A 614 38.12 -14.37 18.21
CA GLU A 614 38.25 -14.96 16.87
C GLU A 614 38.71 -13.94 15.81
N ALA A 615 38.65 -12.66 16.13
CA ALA A 615 39.08 -11.55 15.29
C ALA A 615 40.59 -11.60 15.01
N ARG A 616 40.97 -11.37 13.75
CA ARG A 616 42.37 -11.43 13.27
C ARG A 616 43.08 -10.08 13.30
N ASP A 617 42.29 -9.01 13.35
CA ASP A 617 42.66 -7.61 13.32
C ASP A 617 42.67 -6.95 14.72
N PHE A 618 42.21 -7.68 15.74
CA PHE A 618 42.05 -7.14 17.09
C PHE A 618 43.39 -7.04 17.84
N SER A 619 43.79 -5.82 18.19
CA SER A 619 45.07 -5.51 18.83
C SER A 619 45.16 -5.93 20.31
N GLU A 620 44.05 -5.89 21.06
CA GLU A 620 44.02 -6.19 22.51
C GLU A 620 43.60 -7.62 22.87
N VAL A 621 43.67 -8.58 21.93
CA VAL A 621 43.35 -10.01 22.13
C VAL A 621 43.93 -10.58 23.43
N ASP A 622 45.22 -10.36 23.70
CA ASP A 622 45.87 -10.96 24.87
C ASP A 622 45.56 -10.22 26.19
N ALA A 623 45.18 -8.95 26.13
CA ALA A 623 44.62 -8.22 27.28
C ALA A 623 43.22 -8.79 27.63
N LEU A 624 42.37 -9.01 26.63
CA LEU A 624 41.07 -9.65 26.79
C LEU A 624 41.21 -11.07 27.38
N LYS A 625 42.07 -11.92 26.80
CA LYS A 625 42.36 -13.26 27.36
C LYS A 625 42.83 -13.20 28.81
N LYS A 626 43.68 -12.23 29.17
CA LYS A 626 44.19 -12.05 30.55
C LYS A 626 43.07 -11.67 31.52
N THR A 627 42.12 -10.81 31.12
CA THR A 627 40.94 -10.46 31.91
C THR A 627 39.99 -11.65 32.08
N LEU A 628 39.71 -12.39 31.01
CA LEU A 628 38.86 -13.59 31.06
C LEU A 628 39.49 -14.70 31.92
N LYS A 629 40.80 -14.93 31.83
CA LYS A 629 41.51 -15.93 32.66
C LYS A 629 41.51 -15.60 34.16
N LYS A 630 41.62 -14.32 34.54
CA LYS A 630 41.47 -13.89 35.95
C LYS A 630 40.08 -14.26 36.50
N ASN A 631 39.05 -14.12 35.67
CA ASN A 631 37.65 -14.31 36.05
C ASN A 631 37.10 -15.71 35.69
N LYS A 632 37.95 -16.70 35.45
CA LYS A 632 37.56 -18.02 34.92
C LYS A 632 36.42 -18.69 35.70
N LYS A 633 36.42 -18.58 37.03
CA LYS A 633 35.34 -19.14 37.89
C LYS A 633 33.95 -18.55 37.60
N ILE A 634 33.88 -17.29 37.19
CA ILE A 634 32.62 -16.62 36.82
C ILE A 634 32.13 -17.13 35.47
N LEU A 635 33.04 -17.36 34.52
CA LEU A 635 32.73 -18.01 33.24
C LEU A 635 32.30 -19.46 33.43
N GLU A 636 32.98 -20.23 34.30
CA GLU A 636 32.64 -21.62 34.66
C GLU A 636 31.24 -21.70 35.26
N LYS A 637 30.87 -20.76 36.14
CA LYS A 637 29.51 -20.60 36.67
C LYS A 637 28.49 -20.29 35.57
N ALA A 638 28.72 -19.23 34.77
CA ALA A 638 27.80 -18.82 33.70
C ALA A 638 27.64 -19.88 32.59
N ALA A 639 28.65 -20.71 32.35
CA ALA A 639 28.63 -21.80 31.38
C ALA A 639 27.90 -23.07 31.87
N THR A 640 27.46 -23.13 33.13
CA THR A 640 26.86 -24.32 33.75
C THR A 640 25.55 -24.06 34.50
N GLU A 641 25.36 -22.88 35.10
CA GLU A 641 24.10 -22.47 35.73
C GLU A 641 23.05 -22.05 34.70
N GLU A 642 21.78 -22.35 34.97
CA GLU A 642 20.65 -22.05 34.10
C GLU A 642 20.45 -20.54 33.90
N THR A 643 20.37 -20.07 32.66
CA THR A 643 20.12 -18.64 32.37
C THR A 643 18.69 -18.24 32.70
N ALA A 644 18.43 -16.94 32.92
CA ALA A 644 17.09 -16.43 33.21
C ALA A 644 16.05 -16.84 32.14
N GLU A 645 16.42 -16.80 30.86
CA GLU A 645 15.59 -17.28 29.75
C GLU A 645 15.32 -18.79 29.82
N GLN A 646 16.33 -19.61 30.13
CA GLN A 646 16.19 -21.06 30.25
C GLN A 646 15.26 -21.42 31.42
N LYS A 647 15.44 -20.76 32.57
CA LYS A 647 14.60 -20.90 33.76
C LYS A 647 13.14 -20.53 33.47
N ALA A 648 12.89 -19.35 32.92
CA ALA A 648 11.55 -18.91 32.55
C ALA A 648 10.90 -19.85 31.51
N ALA A 649 11.68 -20.36 30.55
CA ALA A 649 11.20 -21.34 29.57
C ALA A 649 10.89 -22.73 30.18
N ARG A 650 11.57 -23.14 31.27
CA ARG A 650 11.19 -24.33 32.04
C ARG A 650 9.89 -24.09 32.79
N GLU A 651 9.82 -23.01 33.56
CA GLU A 651 8.66 -22.66 34.40
C GLU A 651 7.38 -22.54 33.55
N ALA A 652 7.46 -21.90 32.38
CA ALA A 652 6.37 -21.83 31.41
C ALA A 652 5.96 -23.20 30.82
N GLN A 653 6.90 -24.15 30.66
CA GLN A 653 6.58 -25.52 30.22
C GLN A 653 6.00 -26.39 31.33
N GLU A 654 6.30 -26.08 32.59
CA GLU A 654 5.73 -26.76 33.75
C GLU A 654 4.25 -26.36 33.93
N THR A 655 3.96 -25.05 33.90
CA THR A 655 2.59 -24.49 34.00
C THR A 655 1.70 -24.76 32.78
N ALA A 656 2.27 -25.06 31.59
CA ALA A 656 1.48 -25.30 30.38
C ALA A 656 0.47 -26.45 30.51
N PRO A 657 -0.78 -26.31 30.01
CA PRO A 657 -1.82 -27.33 30.13
C PRO A 657 -1.47 -28.63 29.41
N LYS A 658 -1.93 -29.76 29.96
CA LYS A 658 -1.47 -31.13 29.58
C LYS A 658 -1.64 -31.49 28.10
N GLY A 659 -2.54 -30.84 27.36
CA GLY A 659 -2.71 -31.04 25.92
C GLY A 659 -1.54 -30.56 25.05
N ALA A 660 -0.81 -29.52 25.48
CA ALA A 660 0.27 -28.92 24.70
C ALA A 660 1.59 -29.74 24.71
N LYS A 661 1.71 -30.78 25.54
CA LYS A 661 2.98 -31.47 25.83
C LYS A 661 3.37 -32.55 24.79
N LYS A 662 2.78 -32.57 23.59
CA LYS A 662 3.17 -33.42 22.44
C LYS A 662 3.88 -32.57 21.37
N GLY A 663 5.21 -32.44 21.42
CA GLY A 663 5.92 -31.52 20.52
C GLY A 663 7.41 -31.76 20.17
N LYS A 664 8.20 -32.51 20.95
CA LYS A 664 9.55 -32.98 20.57
C LYS A 664 10.11 -33.99 21.60
N LYS A 665 11.00 -34.88 21.16
CA LYS A 665 11.78 -35.74 22.09
C LYS A 665 12.73 -34.88 22.93
N LYS A 666 12.91 -35.22 24.21
CA LYS A 666 14.05 -34.73 25.00
C LYS A 666 15.34 -35.34 24.44
N GLY A 667 16.13 -34.53 23.76
CA GLY A 667 17.57 -34.50 24.03
C GLY A 667 17.81 -33.38 25.04
N ASP A 668 18.84 -33.48 25.88
CA ASP A 668 19.14 -32.42 26.83
C ASP A 668 19.48 -31.13 26.09
N LYS A 669 18.73 -30.07 26.37
CA LYS A 669 19.13 -28.73 25.96
C LYS A 669 20.41 -28.38 26.74
N PRO A 670 21.44 -27.81 26.11
CA PRO A 670 22.60 -27.31 26.85
C PRO A 670 22.13 -26.24 27.84
N VAL A 671 22.38 -26.50 29.13
CA VAL A 671 22.13 -25.57 30.24
C VAL A 671 23.31 -24.59 30.32
N GLY A 672 23.01 -23.34 30.68
CA GLY A 672 23.99 -22.26 30.78
C GLY A 672 24.34 -21.58 29.47
N ASN A 673 25.25 -20.62 29.55
CA ASN A 673 25.61 -19.74 28.46
C ASN A 673 26.63 -20.41 27.51
N ALA A 674 26.16 -20.76 26.32
CA ALA A 674 26.97 -21.41 25.28
C ALA A 674 28.17 -20.56 24.82
N GLY A 675 28.07 -19.22 24.83
CA GLY A 675 29.19 -18.35 24.52
C GLY A 675 30.23 -18.34 25.64
N SER A 676 29.82 -18.27 26.91
CA SER A 676 30.74 -18.40 28.06
C SER A 676 31.48 -19.74 28.06
N LYS A 677 30.80 -20.82 27.64
CA LYS A 677 31.42 -22.13 27.41
C LYS A 677 32.48 -22.08 26.30
N LEU A 678 32.15 -21.49 25.15
CA LEU A 678 33.09 -21.31 24.03
C LEU A 678 34.27 -20.39 24.38
N LEU A 679 34.09 -19.43 25.30
CA LEU A 679 35.21 -18.66 25.87
C LEU A 679 36.13 -19.58 26.69
N LEU A 680 35.60 -20.41 27.59
CA LEU A 680 36.41 -21.36 28.37
C LEU A 680 37.19 -22.36 27.50
N GLU A 681 36.62 -22.80 26.39
CA GLU A 681 37.27 -23.68 25.40
C GLU A 681 38.42 -22.99 24.63
N LYS A 682 38.55 -21.65 24.72
CA LYS A 682 39.56 -20.82 24.03
C LYS A 682 40.62 -20.20 24.96
N LEU A 683 40.59 -20.47 26.27
CA LEU A 683 41.42 -19.82 27.30
C LEU A 683 42.52 -20.73 27.88
#